data_AF-A0A9E1ZBY2-F1
#
_entry.id   AF-A0A9E1ZBY2-F1
#
_cell.length_a   1.000
_cell.length_b   1.000
_cell.length_c   1.000
_cell.angle_alpha   90.00
_cell.angle_beta   90.00
_cell.angle_gamma   90.00
#
_symmetry.space_group_name_H-M   'P 1'
#
loop_
_entity.id
_entity.type
_entity.pdbx_description
1 polymer ?
#
loop_
_entity_poly.entity_id
_entity_poly.type
_entity_poly.pdbx_seq_one_letter_code
_entity_poly.pdbx_strand_id
1 'polypeptide(L)'
;PNGKSSFRGTRSSNVIGHKDVAATSCPGDYMYDKLTLLRSLAVKYQKNEKEKYKIDYDFIDESELFYIEMNPNQKQKFTVKLENIGKKNWGSGTYLLVDDNPEFSGVIDFPDKDGTVLAKMKESSVKPGKTGTFTFEIESGKTPDSATLYLAIMYNGTLKSLDYVIVPMSVNQASYSYKLVDSKYPSKTMDKEKSFKGWVKLKNTGSITWTKDNIVLKSDHDQGHTNVFTDSDIVGKLKDKEVEPGETGTFNLILKAPSEPGYYKEYFTPVYDDIWLKDTGMYFETTIYGGKYAADVEEVMAKGEWKKGKSYIVYIKLRNLGKKSWSTKDMTVDVTKDMDLDVKDAKLTSKNVKSGEAGYISFTAKVSNDETFGPKTMTINPKIDGNELFKDGIKINYRVVQEESAEEVSVTYSASSSASTKTKTSTTTSSSSTSKSSSSTTKKGNGSEEDIRIKLSFDGNPEISANGDVDVYSGSTHIGDLKKGKSATVNYSGGKYKVKIGNTSYSKSKAIRFVPEDSDTILEIENYDNSPGWSNSLNDNKYRGILEVNRDGDLIVINELPLEDYMKGIGEVSNTEEYEKIKAIIVAARTYALYYIEEDQKFPGKPYDLDDDPNTSQKYLGYGMEDRSPQVVKAVKATKGQVVTYDGDLVKTPYFSQSNGTKTKSAKSVWGWSNTPHLVSVSDSYCDANSFAGHGVGLSGCGARGMAEDGDDYLEILNHYYTGIEVTDLY
;
A
#
# COMPACT_ATOMS: atom_id res chain seq x y z
N PRO A 1 21.02 -37.78 -25.87
CA PRO A 1 21.73 -39.09 -25.81
C PRO A 1 21.16 -40.23 -26.67
N ASN A 2 20.00 -40.07 -27.32
CA ASN A 2 19.34 -41.11 -28.15
C ASN A 2 19.25 -40.76 -29.64
N GLY A 3 20.07 -39.81 -30.13
CA GLY A 3 20.25 -39.56 -31.58
C GLY A 3 19.04 -38.98 -32.32
N LYS A 4 18.08 -38.36 -31.63
CA LYS A 4 16.83 -37.87 -32.23
C LYS A 4 16.77 -36.37 -32.57
N SER A 5 17.78 -35.58 -32.22
CA SER A 5 17.76 -34.14 -32.47
C SER A 5 18.41 -33.79 -33.80
N SER A 6 17.67 -33.09 -34.68
CA SER A 6 18.18 -32.51 -35.93
C SER A 6 17.91 -31.01 -35.98
N PHE A 7 18.87 -30.24 -36.49
CA PHE A 7 18.72 -28.81 -36.73
C PHE A 7 18.91 -28.56 -38.22
N ARG A 8 17.89 -27.99 -38.88
CA ARG A 8 17.86 -27.77 -40.35
C ARG A 8 18.20 -29.02 -41.18
N GLY A 9 17.78 -30.20 -40.71
CA GLY A 9 17.93 -31.46 -41.43
C GLY A 9 19.29 -32.15 -41.30
N THR A 10 20.28 -31.55 -40.64
CA THR A 10 21.59 -32.18 -40.40
C THR A 10 21.70 -32.67 -38.95
N ARG A 11 22.19 -33.90 -38.75
CA ARG A 11 22.48 -34.46 -37.42
C ARG A 11 23.93 -34.17 -37.04
N SER A 12 24.14 -33.45 -35.95
CA SER A 12 25.45 -33.14 -35.40
C SER A 12 25.63 -33.80 -34.04
N SER A 13 26.78 -34.45 -33.82
CA SER A 13 27.09 -35.22 -32.59
C SER A 13 27.27 -34.37 -31.35
N ASN A 14 27.38 -33.03 -31.50
CA ASN A 14 27.80 -32.13 -30.45
C ASN A 14 26.64 -31.23 -29.95
N VAL A 15 25.42 -31.41 -30.47
CA VAL A 15 24.25 -30.64 -30.04
C VAL A 15 23.45 -31.45 -29.03
N ILE A 16 23.57 -31.08 -27.76
CA ILE A 16 22.75 -31.62 -26.67
C ILE A 16 21.48 -30.78 -26.58
N GLY A 17 20.39 -31.26 -27.19
CA GLY A 17 19.06 -30.76 -26.89
C GLY A 17 18.49 -31.48 -25.66
N HIS A 18 18.04 -30.71 -24.67
CA HIS A 18 17.16 -31.21 -23.60
C HIS A 18 15.72 -31.19 -24.11
N LYS A 19 14.94 -32.20 -23.74
CA LYS A 19 13.50 -32.27 -23.99
C LYS A 19 12.83 -32.06 -22.63
N ASP A 20 12.16 -30.94 -22.46
CA ASP A 20 11.54 -30.59 -21.20
C ASP A 20 10.30 -31.45 -20.93
N VAL A 21 10.18 -31.92 -19.69
CA VAL A 21 9.05 -32.72 -19.21
C VAL A 21 8.12 -31.89 -18.31
N ALA A 22 8.35 -30.58 -18.20
CA ALA A 22 7.47 -29.59 -17.57
C ALA A 22 7.88 -28.17 -18.02
N ALA A 23 6.99 -27.19 -17.83
CA ALA A 23 7.26 -25.79 -18.13
C ALA A 23 8.42 -25.27 -17.26
N THR A 24 9.63 -25.28 -17.80
CA THR A 24 10.79 -24.61 -17.22
C THR A 24 11.20 -23.44 -18.10
N SER A 25 11.69 -22.42 -17.41
CA SER A 25 12.16 -21.15 -17.91
C SER A 25 13.15 -21.32 -19.06
N CYS A 26 12.78 -20.84 -20.25
CA CYS A 26 13.78 -20.29 -21.16
C CYS A 26 14.68 -19.32 -20.37
N PRO A 27 15.94 -19.07 -20.79
CA PRO A 27 16.67 -17.91 -20.26
C PRO A 27 15.73 -16.71 -20.42
N GLY A 28 15.28 -16.16 -19.29
CA GLY A 28 14.11 -15.28 -19.22
C GLY A 28 14.31 -14.01 -20.05
N ASP A 29 13.26 -13.19 -20.19
CA ASP A 29 13.29 -11.92 -20.93
C ASP A 29 14.54 -11.07 -20.62
N TYR A 30 15.05 -11.11 -19.39
CA TYR A 30 16.34 -10.49 -19.00
C TYR A 30 17.54 -10.95 -19.84
N MET A 31 17.66 -12.25 -20.14
CA MET A 31 18.73 -12.73 -21.02
C MET A 31 18.52 -12.21 -22.44
N TYR A 32 17.29 -12.11 -22.92
CA TYR A 32 16.94 -11.54 -24.23
C TYR A 32 17.25 -10.03 -24.32
N ASP A 33 16.92 -9.25 -23.29
CA ASP A 33 17.25 -7.83 -23.20
C ASP A 33 18.76 -7.60 -23.10
N LYS A 34 19.46 -8.50 -22.38
CA LYS A 34 20.91 -8.50 -22.31
C LYS A 34 21.58 -9.21 -23.49
N LEU A 35 20.85 -9.76 -24.47
CA LEU A 35 21.48 -10.46 -25.61
C LEU A 35 22.36 -9.51 -26.43
N THR A 36 21.94 -8.25 -26.61
CA THR A 36 22.75 -7.26 -27.33
C THR A 36 24.04 -6.95 -26.58
N LEU A 37 23.97 -6.77 -25.26
CA LEU A 37 25.14 -6.60 -24.38
C LEU A 37 26.03 -7.85 -24.34
N LEU A 38 25.46 -9.05 -24.26
CA LEU A 38 26.19 -10.31 -24.25
C LEU A 38 26.85 -10.58 -25.60
N ARG A 39 26.20 -10.24 -26.71
CA ARG A 39 26.78 -10.28 -28.06
C ARG A 39 27.93 -9.29 -28.19
N SER A 40 27.80 -8.07 -27.68
CA SER A 40 28.87 -7.07 -27.72
C SER A 40 30.07 -7.49 -26.86
N LEU A 41 29.83 -8.06 -25.66
CA LEU A 41 30.86 -8.66 -24.82
C LEU A 41 31.53 -9.87 -25.47
N ALA A 42 30.78 -10.72 -26.17
CA ALA A 42 31.34 -11.86 -26.91
C ALA A 42 32.23 -11.40 -28.08
N VAL A 43 31.83 -10.36 -28.82
CA VAL A 43 32.65 -9.72 -29.86
C VAL A 43 33.94 -9.14 -29.26
N LYS A 44 33.90 -8.55 -28.06
CA LYS A 44 35.11 -8.08 -27.33
C LYS A 44 36.09 -9.22 -27.04
N TYR A 45 35.63 -10.38 -26.59
CA TYR A 45 36.52 -11.52 -26.34
C TYR A 45 37.08 -12.16 -27.62
N GLN A 46 36.38 -12.01 -28.74
CA GLN A 46 36.88 -12.42 -30.07
C GLN A 46 37.85 -11.41 -30.71
N LYS A 47 37.89 -10.15 -30.25
CA LYS A 47 38.64 -9.03 -30.88
C LYS A 47 40.17 -9.15 -30.84
N ASN A 48 40.76 -10.18 -30.24
CA ASN A 48 42.22 -10.27 -30.02
C ASN A 48 43.03 -11.05 -31.08
N GLU A 49 42.46 -11.37 -32.25
CA GLU A 49 43.16 -12.19 -33.27
C GLU A 49 43.35 -11.51 -34.65
N LYS A 50 43.27 -10.17 -34.74
CA LYS A 50 43.59 -9.50 -36.02
C LYS A 50 45.10 -9.50 -36.30
N GLU A 51 45.49 -10.06 -37.45
CA GLU A 51 46.87 -9.97 -37.95
C GLU A 51 47.24 -8.51 -38.27
N LYS A 52 48.22 -7.96 -37.55
CA LYS A 52 48.70 -6.58 -37.79
C LYS A 52 49.39 -6.45 -39.15
N TYR A 53 49.20 -5.30 -39.79
CA TYR A 53 49.90 -4.84 -41.00
C TYR A 53 49.63 -5.66 -42.27
N LYS A 54 48.46 -6.30 -42.36
CA LYS A 54 48.06 -7.06 -43.56
C LYS A 54 47.59 -6.17 -44.71
N ILE A 55 46.76 -5.17 -44.40
CA ILE A 55 46.18 -4.22 -45.34
C ILE A 55 46.63 -2.79 -45.05
N ASP A 56 46.43 -1.87 -46.01
CA ASP A 56 46.95 -0.50 -45.94
C ASP A 56 46.39 0.30 -44.76
N TYR A 57 45.11 0.10 -44.44
CA TYR A 57 44.42 0.77 -43.34
C TYR A 57 43.53 -0.25 -42.64
N ASP A 58 43.73 -0.40 -41.33
CA ASP A 58 42.93 -1.25 -40.45
C ASP A 58 43.15 -0.75 -39.02
N PHE A 59 42.26 -1.13 -38.10
CA PHE A 59 42.32 -0.70 -36.72
C PHE A 59 41.92 -1.80 -35.73
N ILE A 60 42.44 -1.63 -34.52
CA ILE A 60 41.91 -2.26 -33.32
C ILE A 60 41.20 -1.17 -32.52
N ASP A 61 39.97 -1.44 -32.15
CA ASP A 61 39.18 -0.56 -31.29
C ASP A 61 39.59 -0.76 -29.83
N GLU A 62 40.28 0.25 -29.28
CA GLU A 62 40.77 0.32 -27.90
C GLU A 62 39.81 1.12 -27.00
N SER A 63 38.61 1.44 -27.48
CA SER A 63 37.64 2.24 -26.73
C SER A 63 36.99 1.43 -25.62
N GLU A 64 36.68 2.07 -24.50
CA GLU A 64 35.83 1.50 -23.45
C GLU A 64 34.33 1.80 -23.70
N LEU A 65 33.92 1.82 -24.97
CA LEU A 65 32.56 2.13 -25.43
C LEU A 65 31.87 0.86 -25.91
N PHE A 66 31.31 0.09 -24.97
CA PHE A 66 30.71 -1.23 -25.26
C PHE A 66 29.19 -1.21 -25.37
N TYR A 67 28.57 -0.28 -24.65
CA TYR A 67 27.14 -0.05 -24.59
C TYR A 67 26.93 1.36 -24.04
N ILE A 68 26.03 2.12 -24.66
CA ILE A 68 25.64 3.45 -24.17
C ILE A 68 24.21 3.37 -23.69
N GLU A 69 23.97 3.77 -22.44
CA GLU A 69 22.63 3.90 -21.89
C GLU A 69 22.38 5.37 -21.58
N MET A 70 21.28 5.92 -22.10
CA MET A 70 20.94 7.33 -21.93
C MET A 70 19.49 7.47 -21.48
N ASN A 71 19.22 8.45 -20.63
CA ASN A 71 17.87 8.88 -20.32
C ASN A 71 17.31 9.76 -21.46
N PRO A 72 16.00 9.94 -21.61
CA PRO A 72 15.45 10.76 -22.69
C PRO A 72 15.89 12.24 -22.62
N ASN A 73 16.26 12.84 -23.77
CA ASN A 73 16.82 14.20 -23.90
C ASN A 73 18.14 14.44 -23.14
N GLN A 74 18.89 13.37 -22.83
CA GLN A 74 20.20 13.47 -22.20
C GLN A 74 21.25 13.83 -23.25
N LYS A 75 22.14 14.78 -22.93
CA LYS A 75 23.35 15.05 -23.71
C LYS A 75 24.53 14.33 -23.08
N GLN A 76 25.30 13.60 -23.87
CA GLN A 76 26.48 12.91 -23.37
C GLN A 76 27.62 12.89 -24.37
N LYS A 77 28.82 13.09 -23.84
CA LYS A 77 30.08 13.16 -24.60
C LYS A 77 30.83 11.83 -24.55
N PHE A 78 31.27 11.36 -25.71
CA PHE A 78 31.94 10.06 -25.89
C PHE A 78 33.32 10.23 -26.52
N THR A 79 34.21 9.25 -26.26
CA THR A 79 35.56 9.23 -26.83
C THR A 79 35.91 7.84 -27.38
N VAL A 80 36.18 7.77 -28.67
CA VAL A 80 36.63 6.57 -29.38
C VAL A 80 38.16 6.63 -29.57
N LYS A 81 38.83 5.50 -29.32
CA LYS A 81 40.28 5.31 -29.44
C LYS A 81 40.59 4.13 -30.35
N LEU A 82 41.30 4.36 -31.45
CA LEU A 82 41.59 3.32 -32.44
C LEU A 82 43.11 3.17 -32.65
N GLU A 83 43.67 1.99 -32.40
CA GLU A 83 45.04 1.65 -32.75
C GLU A 83 45.14 1.42 -34.26
N ASN A 84 46.03 2.13 -34.96
CA ASN A 84 46.30 1.89 -36.36
C ASN A 84 47.12 0.61 -36.55
N ILE A 85 46.51 -0.46 -37.06
CA ILE A 85 47.20 -1.71 -37.41
C ILE A 85 47.40 -1.87 -38.93
N GLY A 86 47.09 -0.85 -39.73
CA GLY A 86 47.37 -0.83 -41.16
C GLY A 86 48.83 -0.50 -41.48
N LYS A 87 49.21 -0.61 -42.75
CA LYS A 87 50.57 -0.28 -43.23
C LYS A 87 50.83 1.23 -43.35
N LYS A 88 49.78 2.05 -43.52
CA LYS A 88 49.89 3.49 -43.79
C LYS A 88 49.55 4.35 -42.58
N ASN A 89 50.14 5.55 -42.52
CA ASN A 89 49.79 6.55 -41.51
C ASN A 89 48.39 7.10 -41.76
N TRP A 90 47.65 7.37 -40.70
CA TRP A 90 46.49 8.24 -40.74
C TRP A 90 46.96 9.70 -40.63
N GLY A 91 46.29 10.61 -41.34
CA GLY A 91 46.61 12.04 -41.32
C GLY A 91 45.42 12.88 -40.85
N SER A 92 45.56 14.20 -40.81
CA SER A 92 44.53 15.13 -40.32
C SER A 92 43.19 15.11 -41.07
N GLY A 93 43.15 14.47 -42.24
CA GLY A 93 41.93 14.22 -43.00
C GLY A 93 41.10 13.02 -42.51
N THR A 94 41.51 12.36 -41.42
CA THR A 94 40.80 11.21 -40.85
C THR A 94 39.63 11.64 -39.96
N TYR A 95 38.46 11.03 -40.14
CA TYR A 95 37.27 11.27 -39.33
C TYR A 95 36.42 10.00 -39.19
N LEU A 96 35.54 10.00 -38.19
CA LEU A 96 34.48 9.01 -38.02
C LEU A 96 33.21 9.49 -38.70
N LEU A 97 32.65 8.62 -39.53
CA LEU A 97 31.37 8.78 -40.19
C LEU A 97 30.37 7.84 -39.52
N VAL A 98 29.15 8.30 -39.25
CA VAL A 98 28.04 7.43 -38.85
C VAL A 98 27.08 7.28 -40.03
N ASP A 99 26.55 6.07 -40.22
CA ASP A 99 25.62 5.77 -41.30
C ASP A 99 24.28 6.49 -41.08
N ASP A 100 23.59 6.88 -42.16
CA ASP A 100 22.25 7.47 -42.06
C ASP A 100 21.22 6.33 -41.91
N ASN A 101 20.98 5.91 -40.67
CA ASN A 101 20.10 4.80 -40.35
C ASN A 101 18.73 5.32 -39.85
N PRO A 102 17.60 4.93 -40.49
CA PRO A 102 16.26 5.24 -40.02
C PRO A 102 15.97 4.85 -38.57
N GLU A 103 16.68 3.86 -38.02
CA GLU A 103 16.60 3.43 -36.62
C GLU A 103 17.00 4.53 -35.61
N PHE A 104 17.68 5.60 -36.05
CA PHE A 104 18.02 6.73 -35.19
C PHE A 104 16.87 7.73 -35.01
N SER A 105 15.86 7.70 -35.88
CA SER A 105 14.76 8.66 -35.87
C SER A 105 13.98 8.61 -34.55
N GLY A 106 14.07 9.69 -33.77
CA GLY A 106 13.41 9.81 -32.46
C GLY A 106 14.13 9.09 -31.31
N VAL A 107 15.27 8.45 -31.57
CA VAL A 107 16.12 7.73 -30.59
C VAL A 107 17.42 8.48 -30.34
N ILE A 108 18.03 9.07 -31.38
CA ILE A 108 19.30 9.82 -31.27
C ILE A 108 19.23 11.06 -32.15
N ASP A 109 19.54 12.21 -31.56
CA ASP A 109 19.73 13.47 -32.24
C ASP A 109 21.23 13.80 -32.31
N PHE A 110 21.72 13.96 -33.54
CA PHE A 110 23.10 14.36 -33.80
C PHE A 110 23.22 15.89 -33.87
N PRO A 111 24.32 16.48 -33.34
CA PRO A 111 24.49 17.93 -33.32
C PRO A 111 24.68 18.57 -34.71
N ASP A 112 25.03 17.79 -35.74
CA ASP A 112 25.10 18.24 -37.13
C ASP A 112 23.92 17.68 -37.93
N LYS A 113 23.17 18.55 -38.63
CA LYS A 113 21.91 18.19 -39.30
C LYS A 113 22.09 17.25 -40.49
N ASP A 114 23.31 17.19 -41.04
CA ASP A 114 23.66 16.28 -42.13
C ASP A 114 24.03 14.87 -41.63
N GLY A 115 24.10 14.66 -40.30
CA GLY A 115 24.16 13.35 -39.62
C GLY A 115 25.38 12.47 -39.91
N THR A 116 26.25 12.85 -40.83
CA THR A 116 27.19 11.91 -41.46
C THR A 116 28.59 11.95 -40.87
N VAL A 117 29.17 13.13 -40.58
CA VAL A 117 30.50 13.25 -39.95
C VAL A 117 30.38 13.44 -38.45
N LEU A 118 30.68 12.40 -37.68
CA LEU A 118 30.50 12.39 -36.23
C LEU A 118 31.65 13.05 -35.46
N ALA A 119 32.91 12.75 -35.83
CA ALA A 119 34.09 13.28 -35.14
C ALA A 119 35.34 13.30 -36.02
N LYS A 120 36.14 14.36 -35.94
CA LYS A 120 37.48 14.39 -36.56
C LYS A 120 38.54 13.81 -35.63
N MET A 121 39.58 13.21 -36.20
CA MET A 121 40.74 12.74 -35.44
C MET A 121 41.43 13.93 -34.78
N LYS A 122 41.77 13.80 -33.50
CA LYS A 122 42.43 14.86 -32.73
C LYS A 122 43.90 15.04 -33.14
N GLU A 123 44.58 13.94 -33.43
CA GLU A 123 45.99 13.91 -33.79
C GLU A 123 46.22 14.39 -35.24
N SER A 124 47.36 15.01 -35.51
CA SER A 124 47.73 15.43 -36.87
C SER A 124 48.20 14.26 -37.74
N SER A 125 48.76 13.21 -37.13
CA SER A 125 49.10 11.95 -37.79
C SER A 125 49.23 10.78 -36.80
N VAL A 126 48.74 9.60 -37.19
CA VAL A 126 48.82 8.36 -36.40
C VAL A 126 49.54 7.28 -37.21
N LYS A 127 50.74 6.90 -36.77
CA LYS A 127 51.57 5.85 -37.40
C LYS A 127 51.04 4.44 -37.09
N PRO A 128 51.40 3.41 -37.88
CA PRO A 128 51.17 2.02 -37.52
C PRO A 128 51.66 1.71 -36.08
N GLY A 129 50.81 1.07 -35.27
CA GLY A 129 51.03 0.79 -33.85
C GLY A 129 50.78 1.96 -32.90
N LYS A 130 50.14 3.04 -33.34
CA LYS A 130 49.75 4.20 -32.51
C LYS A 130 48.24 4.42 -32.56
N THR A 131 47.73 5.11 -31.54
CA THR A 131 46.29 5.32 -31.33
C THR A 131 45.86 6.71 -31.78
N GLY A 132 44.75 6.78 -32.51
CA GLY A 132 44.03 8.02 -32.81
C GLY A 132 42.81 8.20 -31.90
N THR A 133 42.48 9.45 -31.56
CA THR A 133 41.40 9.81 -30.64
C THR A 133 40.33 10.63 -31.34
N PHE A 134 39.06 10.28 -31.09
CA PHE A 134 37.89 10.95 -31.64
C PHE A 134 36.91 11.25 -30.52
N THR A 135 36.37 12.47 -30.45
CA THR A 135 35.44 12.88 -29.40
C THR A 135 34.22 13.56 -30.02
N PHE A 136 33.03 13.15 -29.59
CA PHE A 136 31.75 13.68 -30.06
C PHE A 136 30.73 13.70 -28.92
N GLU A 137 29.63 14.42 -29.12
CA GLU A 137 28.48 14.49 -28.23
C GLU A 137 27.24 14.05 -29.01
N ILE A 138 26.35 13.31 -28.36
CA ILE A 138 25.03 12.96 -28.91
C ILE A 138 23.96 13.35 -27.89
N GLU A 139 22.76 13.63 -28.38
CA GLU A 139 21.56 13.86 -27.58
C GLU A 139 20.61 12.67 -27.81
N SER A 140 20.08 12.07 -26.75
CA SER A 140 19.07 11.02 -26.88
C SER A 140 17.69 11.62 -27.18
N GLY A 141 16.91 10.92 -28.00
CA GLY A 141 15.54 11.31 -28.30
C GLY A 141 14.56 11.04 -27.14
N LYS A 142 13.26 11.24 -27.41
CA LYS A 142 12.18 11.06 -26.43
C LYS A 142 11.63 9.63 -26.38
N THR A 143 11.87 8.85 -27.43
CA THR A 143 11.28 7.50 -27.56
C THR A 143 12.21 6.47 -26.94
N PRO A 144 11.74 5.66 -25.97
CA PRO A 144 12.55 4.57 -25.45
C PRO A 144 12.70 3.50 -26.52
N ASP A 145 13.93 3.30 -26.98
CA ASP A 145 14.28 2.27 -27.95
C ASP A 145 15.80 1.99 -27.90
N SER A 146 16.24 0.98 -28.64
CA SER A 146 17.65 0.66 -28.83
C SER A 146 18.09 0.93 -30.27
N ALA A 147 19.31 1.39 -30.43
CA ALA A 147 19.93 1.62 -31.73
C ALA A 147 21.38 1.16 -31.71
N THR A 148 21.96 0.91 -32.88
CA THR A 148 23.38 0.57 -33.00
C THR A 148 24.10 1.56 -33.89
N LEU A 149 25.08 2.26 -33.33
CA LEU A 149 25.94 3.16 -34.09
C LEU A 149 27.02 2.33 -34.79
N TYR A 150 27.08 2.44 -36.12
CA TYR A 150 28.15 1.89 -36.94
C TYR A 150 29.06 3.04 -37.39
N LEU A 151 30.23 3.16 -36.78
CA LEU A 151 31.17 4.23 -37.09
C LEU A 151 32.22 3.74 -38.08
N ALA A 152 32.20 4.32 -39.28
CA ALA A 152 33.18 4.07 -40.32
C ALA A 152 34.35 5.06 -40.21
N ILE A 153 35.57 4.55 -40.36
CA ILE A 153 36.76 5.40 -40.45
C ILE A 153 37.01 5.84 -41.89
N MET A 154 36.97 7.15 -42.10
CA MET A 154 37.14 7.80 -43.40
C MET A 154 38.45 8.58 -43.42
N TYR A 155 39.08 8.71 -44.59
CA TYR A 155 40.17 9.67 -44.80
C TYR A 155 40.08 10.31 -46.17
N ASN A 156 40.02 11.64 -46.18
CA ASN A 156 39.78 12.47 -47.38
C ASN A 156 38.59 11.96 -48.22
N GLY A 157 37.50 11.55 -47.57
CA GLY A 157 36.28 11.07 -48.23
C GLY A 157 36.32 9.63 -48.73
N THR A 158 37.42 8.88 -48.52
CA THR A 158 37.51 7.46 -48.89
C THR A 158 37.40 6.57 -47.66
N LEU A 159 36.55 5.54 -47.72
CA LEU A 159 36.44 4.48 -46.70
C LEU A 159 37.78 3.74 -46.56
N LYS A 160 38.29 3.64 -45.34
CA LYS A 160 39.63 3.08 -45.09
C LYS A 160 39.62 1.64 -44.61
N SER A 161 38.61 1.24 -43.87
CA SER A 161 38.43 -0.15 -43.45
C SER A 161 37.03 -0.62 -43.82
N LEU A 162 36.87 -1.91 -44.05
CA LEU A 162 35.55 -2.55 -44.11
C LEU A 162 34.98 -2.83 -42.72
N ASP A 163 35.79 -2.61 -41.68
CA ASP A 163 35.38 -2.75 -40.29
C ASP A 163 34.81 -1.45 -39.73
N TYR A 164 33.85 -1.61 -38.81
CA TYR A 164 33.16 -0.54 -38.11
C TYR A 164 33.48 -0.59 -36.61
N VAL A 165 33.49 0.58 -35.98
CA VAL A 165 33.29 0.64 -34.53
C VAL A 165 31.80 0.49 -34.31
N ILE A 166 31.40 -0.58 -33.61
CA ILE A 166 30.00 -0.89 -33.34
C ILE A 166 29.71 -0.47 -31.90
N VAL A 167 28.82 0.50 -31.72
CA VAL A 167 28.42 1.00 -30.40
C VAL A 167 26.91 0.83 -30.24
N PRO A 168 26.46 -0.28 -29.62
CA PRO A 168 25.06 -0.45 -29.28
C PRO A 168 24.64 0.55 -28.20
N MET A 169 23.40 1.01 -28.24
CA MET A 169 22.87 1.92 -27.24
C MET A 169 21.38 1.78 -27.02
N SER A 170 20.89 2.32 -25.89
CA SER A 170 19.48 2.43 -25.58
C SER A 170 19.11 3.76 -24.95
N VAL A 171 17.88 4.19 -25.20
CA VAL A 171 17.20 5.25 -24.46
C VAL A 171 16.24 4.61 -23.46
N ASN A 172 16.40 4.95 -22.19
CA ASN A 172 15.56 4.43 -21.11
C ASN A 172 14.14 4.98 -21.19
N GLN A 173 13.18 4.21 -20.68
CA GLN A 173 11.81 4.70 -20.50
C GLN A 173 11.81 5.89 -19.53
N ALA A 174 11.15 6.98 -19.92
CA ALA A 174 10.98 8.15 -19.07
C ALA A 174 10.32 7.77 -17.74
N SER A 175 10.92 8.22 -16.65
CA SER A 175 10.43 8.08 -15.29
C SER A 175 10.29 9.47 -14.68
N TYR A 176 9.12 9.71 -14.09
CA TYR A 176 8.77 10.98 -13.47
C TYR A 176 8.63 10.76 -11.97
N SER A 177 9.61 11.21 -11.20
CA SER A 177 9.60 11.11 -9.75
C SER A 177 10.39 12.23 -9.12
N TYR A 178 10.05 12.53 -7.87
CA TYR A 178 10.70 13.56 -7.09
C TYR A 178 10.76 13.16 -5.62
N LYS A 179 11.60 13.85 -4.86
CA LYS A 179 11.65 13.75 -3.39
C LYS A 179 11.67 15.14 -2.78
N LEU A 180 10.81 15.38 -1.78
CA LEU A 180 10.89 16.60 -0.99
C LEU A 180 12.20 16.64 -0.21
N VAL A 181 13.00 17.68 -0.41
CA VAL A 181 14.27 17.88 0.28
C VAL A 181 14.10 18.83 1.46
N ASP A 182 13.40 19.94 1.23
CA ASP A 182 13.30 21.05 2.18
C ASP A 182 12.15 21.97 1.77
N SER A 183 11.60 22.73 2.69
CA SER A 183 10.52 23.67 2.37
C SER A 183 10.47 24.85 3.33
N LYS A 184 9.88 25.94 2.83
CA LYS A 184 9.51 27.12 3.59
C LYS A 184 8.05 27.44 3.31
N TYR A 185 7.19 26.91 4.16
CA TYR A 185 5.75 27.13 4.14
C TYR A 185 5.33 28.34 4.98
N PRO A 186 4.07 28.80 4.86
CA PRO A 186 3.51 29.76 5.78
C PRO A 186 3.71 29.34 7.24
N SER A 187 3.78 30.32 8.15
CA SER A 187 3.69 30.03 9.57
C SER A 187 2.36 29.34 9.89
N LYS A 188 2.31 28.55 10.96
CA LYS A 188 1.06 27.90 11.46
C LYS A 188 -0.12 28.85 11.65
N THR A 189 0.16 30.16 11.69
CA THR A 189 -0.84 31.22 11.83
C THR A 189 -0.56 32.33 10.82
N MET A 190 -1.61 32.90 10.23
CA MET A 190 -1.53 34.09 9.38
C MET A 190 -2.71 35.02 9.66
N ASP A 191 -2.51 36.32 9.49
CA ASP A 191 -3.64 37.25 9.40
C ASP A 191 -4.33 37.08 8.04
N LYS A 192 -5.66 37.18 8.00
CA LYS A 192 -6.41 37.16 6.73
C LYS A 192 -5.87 38.15 5.71
N GLU A 193 -5.94 37.79 4.43
CA GLU A 193 -5.49 38.59 3.27
C GLU A 193 -3.99 38.90 3.20
N LYS A 194 -3.19 38.43 4.15
CA LYS A 194 -1.73 38.63 4.18
C LYS A 194 -1.05 37.73 3.16
N SER A 195 -0.13 38.30 2.38
CA SER A 195 0.69 37.52 1.45
C SER A 195 1.88 36.85 2.14
N PHE A 196 2.22 35.68 1.64
CA PHE A 196 3.38 34.89 2.05
C PHE A 196 4.22 34.51 0.82
N LYS A 197 5.54 34.59 0.97
CA LYS A 197 6.51 34.12 -0.03
C LYS A 197 7.32 32.97 0.56
N GLY A 198 7.14 31.81 -0.03
CA GLY A 198 7.77 30.56 0.37
C GLY A 198 8.58 29.93 -0.74
N TRP A 199 9.07 28.73 -0.46
CA TRP A 199 9.70 27.90 -1.47
C TRP A 199 9.62 26.43 -1.07
N VAL A 200 9.77 25.55 -2.06
CA VAL A 200 9.90 24.09 -1.88
C VAL A 200 11.12 23.64 -2.66
N LYS A 201 11.99 22.84 -2.05
CA LYS A 201 13.12 22.22 -2.73
C LYS A 201 12.80 20.76 -2.98
N LEU A 202 12.81 20.37 -4.25
CA LEU A 202 12.53 19.00 -4.68
C LEU A 202 13.76 18.44 -5.38
N LYS A 203 14.19 17.25 -4.99
CA LYS A 203 15.17 16.47 -5.73
C LYS A 203 14.47 15.80 -6.90
N ASN A 204 14.99 15.98 -8.10
CA ASN A 204 14.57 15.20 -9.26
C ASN A 204 15.11 13.79 -9.11
N THR A 205 14.23 12.81 -8.87
CA THR A 205 14.61 11.40 -8.78
C THR A 205 14.18 10.61 -10.02
N GLY A 206 13.52 11.28 -10.97
CA GLY A 206 13.18 10.75 -12.27
C GLY A 206 14.36 10.80 -13.25
N SER A 207 14.08 10.51 -14.51
CA SER A 207 15.07 10.47 -15.59
C SER A 207 15.00 11.68 -16.54
N ILE A 208 14.06 12.60 -16.33
CA ILE A 208 13.84 13.75 -17.22
C ILE A 208 14.25 15.06 -16.54
N THR A 209 15.02 15.90 -17.25
CA THR A 209 15.41 17.24 -16.79
C THR A 209 14.19 18.16 -16.68
N TRP A 210 14.06 18.83 -15.54
CA TRP A 210 13.02 19.82 -15.32
C TRP A 210 13.47 21.19 -15.81
N THR A 211 12.53 21.96 -16.37
CA THR A 211 12.71 23.33 -16.82
C THR A 211 11.50 24.17 -16.41
N LYS A 212 11.59 25.49 -16.55
CA LYS A 212 10.49 26.40 -16.18
C LYS A 212 9.23 26.22 -17.01
N ASP A 213 9.37 25.66 -18.20
CA ASP A 213 8.28 25.52 -19.17
C ASP A 213 7.56 24.19 -19.02
N ASN A 214 8.23 23.16 -18.49
CA ASN A 214 7.69 21.82 -18.41
C ASN A 214 7.27 21.37 -17.00
N ILE A 215 7.66 22.06 -15.92
CA ILE A 215 7.25 21.67 -14.56
C ILE A 215 6.73 22.83 -13.71
N VAL A 216 5.63 22.58 -13.00
CA VAL A 216 5.02 23.49 -12.01
C VAL A 216 4.50 22.71 -10.80
N LEU A 217 4.25 23.37 -9.68
CA LEU A 217 3.47 22.80 -8.57
C LEU A 217 2.01 23.22 -8.72
N LYS A 218 1.08 22.25 -8.76
CA LYS A 218 -0.36 22.51 -8.80
C LYS A 218 -1.05 21.94 -7.56
N SER A 219 -2.22 22.48 -7.19
CA SER A 219 -3.03 21.99 -6.07
C SER A 219 -3.64 20.62 -6.34
N ASP A 220 -3.54 19.69 -5.38
CA ASP A 220 -3.81 18.26 -5.60
C ASP A 220 -5.09 17.73 -4.89
N HIS A 221 -5.72 18.52 -4.02
CA HIS A 221 -6.95 18.07 -3.35
C HIS A 221 -8.17 18.25 -4.29
N ASP A 222 -8.75 17.14 -4.76
CA ASP A 222 -9.86 17.04 -5.71
C ASP A 222 -9.64 17.84 -7.00
N GLN A 223 -9.15 17.20 -8.08
CA GLN A 223 -8.94 17.83 -9.39
C GLN A 223 -10.16 18.67 -9.82
N GLY A 224 -10.06 20.00 -9.69
CA GLY A 224 -11.15 20.95 -9.93
C GLY A 224 -11.55 21.86 -8.76
N HIS A 225 -11.03 21.65 -7.55
CA HIS A 225 -11.20 22.60 -6.44
C HIS A 225 -10.36 23.87 -6.66
N THR A 226 -10.95 25.02 -6.31
CA THR A 226 -10.25 26.32 -6.40
C THR A 226 -9.34 26.48 -5.19
N ASN A 227 -8.03 26.58 -5.42
CA ASN A 227 -7.06 26.91 -4.37
C ASN A 227 -7.41 28.29 -3.79
N VAL A 228 -7.60 28.37 -2.47
CA VAL A 228 -8.03 29.61 -1.79
C VAL A 228 -6.87 30.57 -1.48
N PHE A 229 -5.62 30.13 -1.68
CA PHE A 229 -4.39 30.87 -1.44
C PHE A 229 -3.78 31.51 -2.70
N THR A 230 -4.29 31.21 -3.89
CA THR A 230 -3.79 31.74 -5.17
C THR A 230 -4.94 31.86 -6.18
N ASP A 231 -4.84 32.82 -7.10
CA ASP A 231 -5.84 33.04 -8.15
C ASP A 231 -5.70 32.03 -9.33
N SER A 232 -4.80 31.04 -9.20
CA SER A 232 -4.50 30.00 -10.20
C SER A 232 -4.31 28.65 -9.50
N ASP A 233 -4.56 27.57 -10.23
CA ASP A 233 -4.20 26.19 -9.86
C ASP A 233 -2.69 25.98 -9.64
N ILE A 234 -1.84 26.87 -10.15
CA ILE A 234 -0.39 26.83 -9.97
C ILE A 234 -0.02 27.48 -8.63
N VAL A 235 0.44 26.66 -7.69
CA VAL A 235 0.88 27.04 -6.34
C VAL A 235 2.35 27.46 -6.31
N GLY A 236 3.15 26.92 -7.23
CA GLY A 236 4.58 27.20 -7.30
C GLY A 236 5.19 27.02 -8.68
N LYS A 237 6.24 27.80 -8.97
CA LYS A 237 6.98 27.75 -10.23
C LYS A 237 8.46 27.51 -10.00
N LEU A 238 9.08 26.72 -10.89
CA LEU A 238 10.51 26.45 -10.83
C LEU A 238 11.32 27.75 -10.97
N LYS A 239 12.27 27.95 -10.05
CA LYS A 239 13.18 29.11 -10.02
C LYS A 239 14.41 28.87 -10.89
N ASP A 240 14.95 27.66 -10.82
CA ASP A 240 16.17 27.22 -11.50
C ASP A 240 15.97 27.18 -13.02
N LYS A 241 17.06 27.31 -13.79
CA LYS A 241 17.02 27.26 -15.26
C LYS A 241 16.64 25.86 -15.73
N GLU A 242 17.35 24.88 -15.19
CA GLU A 242 17.16 23.45 -15.41
C GLU A 242 17.52 22.69 -14.12
N VAL A 243 16.96 21.49 -13.95
CA VAL A 243 17.26 20.60 -12.82
C VAL A 243 17.42 19.20 -13.39
N GLU A 244 18.66 18.74 -13.48
CA GLU A 244 18.97 17.42 -14.01
C GLU A 244 18.52 16.30 -13.05
N PRO A 245 18.31 15.07 -13.54
CA PRO A 245 18.16 13.89 -12.69
C PRO A 245 19.22 13.82 -11.58
N GLY A 246 18.78 13.69 -10.34
CA GLY A 246 19.61 13.68 -9.13
C GLY A 246 19.85 15.06 -8.51
N GLU A 247 19.59 16.16 -9.22
CA GLU A 247 19.73 17.52 -8.70
C GLU A 247 18.51 17.99 -7.91
N THR A 248 18.65 19.07 -7.15
CA THR A 248 17.57 19.67 -6.36
C THR A 248 17.14 21.01 -6.95
N GLY A 249 15.89 21.09 -7.40
CA GLY A 249 15.24 22.31 -7.88
C GLY A 249 14.49 23.04 -6.78
N THR A 250 14.44 24.37 -6.88
CA THR A 250 13.68 25.24 -5.98
C THR A 250 12.43 25.78 -6.69
N PHE A 251 11.26 25.52 -6.13
CA PHE A 251 9.99 26.09 -6.55
C PHE A 251 9.63 27.26 -5.65
N ASN A 252 9.32 28.43 -6.20
CA ASN A 252 8.86 29.57 -5.41
C ASN A 252 7.35 29.50 -5.20
N LEU A 253 6.90 29.69 -3.96
CA LEU A 253 5.49 29.78 -3.59
C LEU A 253 5.10 31.26 -3.39
N ILE A 254 4.01 31.69 -4.01
CA ILE A 254 3.42 33.01 -3.79
C ILE A 254 1.96 32.79 -3.37
N LEU A 255 1.69 32.94 -2.08
CA LEU A 255 0.40 32.62 -1.47
C LEU A 255 -0.20 33.87 -0.83
N LYS A 256 -1.53 33.97 -0.76
CA LYS A 256 -2.27 35.00 -0.05
C LYS A 256 -3.31 34.36 0.84
N ALA A 257 -3.28 34.65 2.14
CA ALA A 257 -4.27 34.12 3.07
C ALA A 257 -5.70 34.51 2.62
N PRO A 258 -6.68 33.59 2.67
CA PRO A 258 -8.07 33.90 2.35
C PRO A 258 -8.67 34.96 3.29
N SER A 259 -9.79 35.55 2.88
CA SER A 259 -10.54 36.52 3.71
C SER A 259 -11.30 35.86 4.86
N GLU A 260 -11.67 34.59 4.68
CA GLU A 260 -12.36 33.77 5.67
C GLU A 260 -11.37 33.26 6.73
N PRO A 261 -11.62 33.48 8.03
CA PRO A 261 -10.85 32.85 9.10
C PRO A 261 -11.14 31.34 9.17
N GLY A 262 -10.13 30.55 9.53
CA GLY A 262 -10.30 29.11 9.63
C GLY A 262 -8.97 28.34 9.62
N TYR A 263 -9.05 27.04 9.80
CA TYR A 263 -7.94 26.13 9.57
C TYR A 263 -7.93 25.68 8.11
N TYR A 264 -6.78 25.77 7.46
CA TYR A 264 -6.60 25.39 6.07
C TYR A 264 -5.43 24.43 5.94
N LYS A 265 -5.63 23.38 5.14
CA LYS A 265 -4.60 22.42 4.75
C LYS A 265 -4.63 22.29 3.24
N GLU A 266 -3.53 22.62 2.58
CA GLU A 266 -3.44 22.68 1.12
C GLU A 266 -2.38 21.69 0.64
N TYR A 267 -2.79 20.79 -0.26
CA TYR A 267 -1.94 19.77 -0.88
C TYR A 267 -1.51 20.23 -2.27
N PHE A 268 -0.29 19.91 -2.67
CA PHE A 268 0.22 20.28 -3.99
C PHE A 268 1.25 19.29 -4.50
N THR A 269 1.23 19.05 -5.81
CA THR A 269 2.04 18.04 -6.47
C THR A 269 2.71 18.63 -7.72
N PRO A 270 3.95 18.22 -8.05
CA PRO A 270 4.58 18.60 -9.31
C PRO A 270 3.83 18.02 -10.50
N VAL A 271 3.64 18.85 -11.53
CA VAL A 271 3.00 18.48 -12.78
C VAL A 271 3.98 18.78 -13.90
N TYR A 272 4.37 17.73 -14.63
CA TYR A 272 5.26 17.80 -15.78
C TYR A 272 4.44 17.75 -17.08
N ASP A 273 4.42 18.79 -17.91
CA ASP A 273 3.65 18.82 -19.18
C ASP A 273 2.21 18.24 -19.03
N ASP A 274 1.48 18.67 -17.99
CA ASP A 274 0.15 18.18 -17.58
C ASP A 274 0.07 16.72 -17.08
N ILE A 275 1.19 16.03 -16.97
CA ILE A 275 1.33 14.74 -16.28
C ILE A 275 1.57 15.02 -14.79
N TRP A 276 0.62 14.61 -13.96
CA TRP A 276 0.79 14.65 -12.50
C TRP A 276 1.85 13.63 -12.08
N LEU A 277 2.89 14.08 -11.40
CA LEU A 277 3.82 13.18 -10.75
C LEU A 277 3.12 12.53 -9.56
N LYS A 278 3.63 11.38 -9.09
CA LYS A 278 3.07 10.68 -7.92
C LYS A 278 2.98 11.63 -6.73
N ASP A 279 1.81 11.77 -6.12
CA ASP A 279 1.66 12.51 -4.88
C ASP A 279 2.50 11.85 -3.78
N THR A 280 3.28 12.67 -3.07
CA THR A 280 4.10 12.24 -1.93
C THR A 280 3.56 12.79 -0.61
N GLY A 281 2.32 13.30 -0.61
CA GLY A 281 1.67 13.91 0.54
C GLY A 281 2.26 15.27 0.89
N MET A 282 2.67 16.06 -0.12
CA MET A 282 3.17 17.41 0.15
C MET A 282 2.01 18.35 0.45
N TYR A 283 2.00 18.91 1.66
CA TYR A 283 1.03 19.91 2.07
C TYR A 283 1.65 21.01 2.93
N PHE A 284 0.93 22.12 3.05
CA PHE A 284 1.10 23.05 4.16
C PHE A 284 -0.22 23.23 4.90
N GLU A 285 -0.12 23.53 6.19
CA GLU A 285 -1.27 23.87 7.03
C GLU A 285 -1.08 25.26 7.64
N THR A 286 -2.14 26.05 7.71
CA THR A 286 -2.13 27.35 8.37
C THR A 286 -3.51 27.71 8.90
N THR A 287 -3.53 28.30 10.09
CA THR A 287 -4.73 28.90 10.66
C THR A 287 -4.78 30.38 10.30
N ILE A 288 -5.86 30.79 9.65
CA ILE A 288 -6.12 32.20 9.33
C ILE A 288 -6.89 32.84 10.48
N TYR A 289 -6.24 33.81 11.13
CA TYR A 289 -6.82 34.63 12.18
C TYR A 289 -7.51 35.84 11.54
N GLY A 290 -8.74 36.12 11.98
CA GLY A 290 -9.51 37.24 11.47
C GLY A 290 -10.92 37.30 12.04
N GLY A 291 -11.55 38.47 11.93
CA GLY A 291 -12.89 38.70 12.44
C GLY A 291 -12.97 38.98 13.96
N LYS A 292 -14.14 39.43 14.42
CA LYS A 292 -14.43 39.64 15.84
C LYS A 292 -14.69 38.29 16.54
N TYR A 293 -15.32 37.36 15.84
CA TYR A 293 -15.74 36.04 16.29
C TYR A 293 -15.22 35.00 15.29
N ALA A 294 -14.39 34.05 15.74
CA ALA A 294 -13.92 32.92 14.94
C ALA A 294 -13.46 31.80 15.88
N ALA A 295 -13.69 30.54 15.51
CA ALA A 295 -13.33 29.38 16.31
C ALA A 295 -12.93 28.21 15.41
N ASP A 296 -12.18 27.27 15.98
CA ASP A 296 -11.86 25.98 15.37
C ASP A 296 -12.20 24.85 16.33
N VAL A 297 -12.61 23.69 15.79
CA VAL A 297 -12.95 22.51 16.59
C VAL A 297 -11.70 21.67 16.75
N GLU A 298 -11.16 21.58 17.96
CA GLU A 298 -10.01 20.72 18.24
C GLU A 298 -10.42 19.27 18.50
N GLU A 299 -11.51 19.08 19.22
CA GLU A 299 -11.88 17.75 19.73
C GLU A 299 -13.38 17.69 20.06
N VAL A 300 -13.99 16.54 19.77
CA VAL A 300 -15.37 16.21 20.14
C VAL A 300 -15.38 14.90 20.93
N MET A 301 -15.57 15.00 22.24
CA MET A 301 -15.67 13.88 23.18
C MET A 301 -17.15 13.49 23.36
N ALA A 302 -17.71 12.88 22.33
CA ALA A 302 -19.10 12.41 22.31
C ALA A 302 -19.36 11.25 21.33
N LYS A 303 -18.34 10.82 20.59
CA LYS A 303 -18.45 9.74 19.61
C LYS A 303 -18.65 8.41 20.35
N GLY A 304 -19.66 7.62 19.97
CA GLY A 304 -19.90 6.30 20.54
C GLY A 304 -21.35 5.81 20.47
N GLU A 305 -21.62 4.71 21.17
CA GLU A 305 -22.95 4.08 21.26
C GLU A 305 -23.79 4.63 22.40
N TRP A 306 -24.96 5.14 22.05
CA TRP A 306 -25.89 5.80 22.96
C TRP A 306 -27.18 4.99 23.09
N LYS A 307 -27.74 4.94 24.29
CA LYS A 307 -28.90 4.12 24.62
C LYS A 307 -30.13 5.01 24.80
N LYS A 308 -31.28 4.54 24.32
CA LYS A 308 -32.58 5.20 24.49
C LYS A 308 -32.87 5.54 25.95
N GLY A 309 -33.41 6.73 26.20
CA GLY A 309 -33.78 7.20 27.53
C GLY A 309 -32.61 7.58 28.45
N LYS A 310 -31.35 7.30 28.07
CA LYS A 310 -30.15 7.67 28.84
C LYS A 310 -29.65 9.06 28.45
N SER A 311 -28.84 9.64 29.34
CA SER A 311 -28.23 10.94 29.16
C SER A 311 -26.72 10.82 29.06
N TYR A 312 -26.13 11.57 28.13
CA TYR A 312 -24.70 11.60 27.85
C TYR A 312 -24.19 13.03 27.99
N ILE A 313 -23.00 13.18 28.58
CA ILE A 313 -22.33 14.47 28.63
C ILE A 313 -21.41 14.56 27.42
N VAL A 314 -21.63 15.58 26.60
CA VAL A 314 -20.80 15.87 25.43
C VAL A 314 -19.85 16.99 25.78
N TYR A 315 -18.56 16.80 25.49
CA TYR A 315 -17.57 17.87 25.58
C TYR A 315 -17.01 18.18 24.20
N ILE A 316 -16.86 19.47 23.90
CA ILE A 316 -16.28 19.95 22.65
C ILE A 316 -15.21 20.97 22.99
N LYS A 317 -14.00 20.71 22.54
CA LYS A 317 -12.86 21.59 22.71
C LYS A 317 -12.78 22.51 21.50
N LEU A 318 -12.91 23.81 21.71
CA LEU A 318 -12.82 24.84 20.68
C LEU A 318 -11.61 25.73 20.91
N ARG A 319 -10.87 26.05 19.85
CA ARG A 319 -9.83 27.09 19.88
C ARG A 319 -10.39 28.43 19.43
N ASN A 320 -10.09 29.49 20.17
CA ASN A 320 -10.49 30.84 19.80
C ASN A 320 -9.58 31.43 18.73
N LEU A 321 -10.12 31.61 17.52
CA LEU A 321 -9.41 32.25 16.41
C LEU A 321 -9.79 33.73 16.26
N GLY A 322 -10.80 34.19 16.99
CA GLY A 322 -11.30 35.56 16.96
C GLY A 322 -10.54 36.49 17.90
N LYS A 323 -10.72 37.80 17.71
CA LYS A 323 -10.13 38.83 18.59
C LYS A 323 -10.87 38.99 19.92
N LYS A 324 -12.16 38.64 19.97
CA LYS A 324 -12.98 38.70 21.19
C LYS A 324 -12.69 37.47 22.06
N SER A 325 -12.27 37.69 23.30
CA SER A 325 -12.19 36.61 24.29
C SER A 325 -13.58 36.09 24.63
N TRP A 326 -13.70 34.79 24.87
CA TRP A 326 -14.95 34.15 25.25
C TRP A 326 -15.06 34.07 26.76
N SER A 327 -16.24 34.35 27.29
CA SER A 327 -16.55 34.12 28.69
C SER A 327 -17.83 33.30 28.81
N THR A 328 -18.07 32.71 29.98
CA THR A 328 -19.28 31.92 30.24
C THR A 328 -20.57 32.74 30.15
N LYS A 329 -20.48 34.07 30.12
CA LYS A 329 -21.63 34.98 29.96
C LYS A 329 -21.93 35.33 28.50
N ASP A 330 -20.92 35.22 27.64
CA ASP A 330 -21.00 35.71 26.26
C ASP A 330 -21.33 34.58 25.27
N MET A 331 -21.18 33.30 25.67
CA MET A 331 -21.38 32.15 24.79
C MET A 331 -22.71 31.44 25.02
N THR A 332 -23.49 31.27 23.95
CA THR A 332 -24.66 30.40 23.89
C THR A 332 -24.41 29.28 22.89
N VAL A 333 -25.12 28.16 23.03
CA VAL A 333 -25.00 27.02 22.10
C VAL A 333 -26.40 26.59 21.74
N ASP A 334 -26.75 26.77 20.47
CA ASP A 334 -28.02 26.31 19.94
C ASP A 334 -27.83 24.90 19.36
N VAL A 335 -28.82 24.02 19.52
CA VAL A 335 -28.84 22.72 18.82
C VAL A 335 -29.86 22.83 17.72
N THR A 336 -29.41 22.72 16.47
CA THR A 336 -30.26 22.98 15.31
C THR A 336 -30.48 21.67 14.59
N LYS A 337 -31.71 21.16 14.66
CA LYS A 337 -32.18 19.89 14.10
C LYS A 337 -31.60 18.63 14.76
N ASP A 338 -32.27 18.19 15.82
CA ASP A 338 -32.73 16.80 15.93
C ASP A 338 -33.97 16.81 16.84
N MET A 339 -35.15 16.41 16.36
CA MET A 339 -36.41 16.56 17.11
C MET A 339 -36.54 15.57 18.28
N ASP A 340 -35.60 14.64 18.40
CA ASP A 340 -35.67 13.47 19.29
C ASP A 340 -34.53 13.41 20.34
N LEU A 341 -33.76 14.50 20.49
CA LEU A 341 -32.75 14.68 21.54
C LEU A 341 -33.12 15.85 22.46
N ASP A 342 -33.31 15.58 23.75
CA ASP A 342 -33.48 16.63 24.77
C ASP A 342 -32.09 17.10 25.23
N VAL A 343 -31.65 18.24 24.70
CA VAL A 343 -30.35 18.85 25.04
C VAL A 343 -30.52 19.92 26.11
N LYS A 344 -29.77 19.77 27.21
CA LYS A 344 -29.77 20.67 28.36
C LYS A 344 -28.37 21.16 28.72
N ASP A 345 -28.33 22.33 29.37
CA ASP A 345 -27.13 22.89 29.99
C ASP A 345 -25.96 23.18 29.05
N ALA A 346 -26.24 23.51 27.79
CA ALA A 346 -25.20 23.82 26.80
C ALA A 346 -24.51 25.16 27.08
N LYS A 347 -23.26 25.10 27.55
CA LYS A 347 -22.51 26.27 28.00
C LYS A 347 -21.00 26.11 27.84
N LEU A 348 -20.31 27.24 27.80
CA LEU A 348 -18.87 27.28 28.00
C LEU A 348 -18.56 26.90 29.45
N THR A 349 -17.66 25.96 29.69
CA THR A 349 -17.18 25.61 31.03
C THR A 349 -15.88 26.33 31.39
N SER A 350 -15.15 26.83 30.39
CA SER A 350 -13.95 27.66 30.57
C SER A 350 -14.29 29.11 30.95
N LYS A 351 -13.66 29.65 32.00
CA LYS A 351 -14.00 30.99 32.55
C LYS A 351 -13.64 32.16 31.64
N ASN A 352 -12.54 32.05 30.88
CA ASN A 352 -12.06 33.08 29.97
C ASN A 352 -11.14 32.44 28.92
N VAL A 353 -11.51 32.51 27.64
CA VAL A 353 -10.73 31.91 26.53
C VAL A 353 -10.26 33.03 25.62
N LYS A 354 -8.99 33.40 25.72
CA LYS A 354 -8.38 34.45 24.90
C LYS A 354 -8.15 33.96 23.47
N SER A 355 -7.88 34.89 22.56
CA SER A 355 -7.46 34.56 21.20
C SER A 355 -6.23 33.64 21.24
N GLY A 356 -6.30 32.53 20.51
CA GLY A 356 -5.32 31.44 20.49
C GLY A 356 -5.49 30.37 21.56
N GLU A 357 -6.29 30.58 22.62
CA GLU A 357 -6.52 29.59 23.68
C GLU A 357 -7.68 28.63 23.32
N ALA A 358 -7.68 27.45 23.94
CA ALA A 358 -8.76 26.48 23.83
C ALA A 358 -9.71 26.55 25.03
N GLY A 359 -11.01 26.41 24.76
CA GLY A 359 -12.07 26.33 25.74
C GLY A 359 -12.95 25.10 25.52
N TYR A 360 -13.67 24.70 26.57
CA TYR A 360 -14.59 23.58 26.49
C TYR A 360 -16.04 24.05 26.51
N ILE A 361 -16.82 23.53 25.56
CA ILE A 361 -18.26 23.50 25.62
C ILE A 361 -18.66 22.18 26.25
N SER A 362 -19.63 22.19 27.17
CA SER A 362 -20.30 20.96 27.60
C SER A 362 -21.81 21.10 27.53
N PHE A 363 -22.50 20.02 27.20
CA PHE A 363 -23.95 19.90 27.33
C PHE A 363 -24.34 18.46 27.67
N THR A 364 -25.55 18.29 28.21
CA THR A 364 -26.14 16.97 28.42
C THR A 364 -27.14 16.70 27.29
N ALA A 365 -26.98 15.57 26.61
CA ALA A 365 -27.87 15.10 25.57
C ALA A 365 -28.63 13.86 26.06
N LYS A 366 -29.96 13.93 26.15
CA LYS A 366 -30.81 12.79 26.50
C LYS A 366 -31.46 12.22 25.24
N VAL A 367 -31.19 10.95 24.96
CA VAL A 367 -31.78 10.22 23.83
C VAL A 367 -33.26 9.96 24.12
N SER A 368 -34.16 10.34 23.22
CA SER A 368 -35.59 10.02 23.36
C SER A 368 -35.83 8.51 23.43
N ASN A 369 -36.89 8.11 24.12
CA ASN A 369 -37.35 6.72 24.11
C ASN A 369 -37.88 6.32 22.71
N ASP A 370 -38.37 7.29 21.95
CA ASP A 370 -38.99 7.10 20.63
C ASP A 370 -37.98 7.15 19.47
N GLU A 371 -36.71 7.42 19.77
CA GLU A 371 -35.63 7.55 18.78
C GLU A 371 -35.43 6.26 17.94
N THR A 372 -34.94 6.36 16.71
CA THR A 372 -34.65 5.16 15.89
C THR A 372 -33.21 4.65 16.10
N PHE A 373 -33.02 3.33 16.05
CA PHE A 373 -31.70 2.71 16.15
C PHE A 373 -30.84 2.99 14.91
N GLY A 374 -29.52 2.97 15.08
CA GLY A 374 -28.56 3.19 13.99
C GLY A 374 -27.79 4.50 14.08
N PRO A 375 -27.03 4.87 13.03
CA PRO A 375 -26.20 6.06 13.02
C PRO A 375 -27.06 7.33 13.00
N LYS A 376 -26.61 8.33 13.74
CA LYS A 376 -27.27 9.62 13.93
C LYS A 376 -26.24 10.74 13.89
N THR A 377 -26.70 11.93 13.53
CA THR A 377 -25.87 13.13 13.47
C THR A 377 -26.64 14.29 14.06
N MET A 378 -26.15 14.86 15.15
CA MET A 378 -26.66 16.11 15.69
C MET A 378 -25.78 17.29 15.25
N THR A 379 -26.38 18.46 15.06
CA THR A 379 -25.64 19.69 14.72
C THR A 379 -25.79 20.71 15.84
N ILE A 380 -24.67 21.21 16.34
CA ILE A 380 -24.64 22.28 17.33
C ILE A 380 -24.08 23.58 16.75
N ASN A 381 -24.56 24.71 17.24
CA ASN A 381 -24.23 26.05 16.78
C ASN A 381 -23.79 26.92 17.97
N PRO A 382 -22.50 26.88 18.33
CA PRO A 382 -21.93 27.83 19.28
C PRO A 382 -22.00 29.27 18.76
N LYS A 383 -22.45 30.18 19.61
CA LYS A 383 -22.57 31.62 19.34
C LYS A 383 -21.86 32.43 20.42
N ILE A 384 -21.19 33.51 20.02
CA ILE A 384 -20.63 34.51 20.95
C ILE A 384 -21.31 35.85 20.70
N ASP A 385 -21.87 36.46 21.75
CA ASP A 385 -22.69 37.68 21.66
C ASP A 385 -23.80 37.56 20.59
N GLY A 386 -24.38 36.36 20.42
CA GLY A 386 -25.39 36.05 19.41
C GLY A 386 -24.87 35.84 17.97
N ASN A 387 -23.55 35.92 17.74
CA ASN A 387 -22.93 35.66 16.43
C ASN A 387 -22.45 34.22 16.33
N GLU A 388 -22.83 33.52 15.26
CA GLU A 388 -22.42 32.14 15.01
C GLU A 388 -20.92 32.02 14.79
N LEU A 389 -20.29 31.04 15.44
CA LEU A 389 -18.88 30.73 15.28
C LEU A 389 -18.60 29.85 14.05
N PHE A 390 -19.61 29.11 13.58
CA PHE A 390 -19.52 28.18 12.45
C PHE A 390 -20.75 28.36 11.56
N LYS A 391 -20.54 28.50 10.25
CA LYS A 391 -21.62 28.72 9.26
C LYS A 391 -22.59 27.54 9.16
N ASP A 392 -22.05 26.31 9.23
CA ASP A 392 -22.81 25.07 9.06
C ASP A 392 -22.99 24.29 10.37
N GLY A 393 -22.53 24.87 11.50
CA GLY A 393 -22.48 24.21 12.80
C GLY A 393 -21.46 23.08 12.92
N ILE A 394 -21.34 22.54 14.12
CA ILE A 394 -20.48 21.40 14.44
C ILE A 394 -21.34 20.15 14.42
N LYS A 395 -21.02 19.23 13.51
CA LYS A 395 -21.69 17.92 13.40
C LYS A 395 -21.06 16.91 14.35
N ILE A 396 -21.91 16.21 15.10
CA ILE A 396 -21.51 15.18 16.06
C ILE A 396 -22.22 13.89 15.68
N ASN A 397 -21.43 12.87 15.35
CA ASN A 397 -21.94 11.56 14.98
C ASN A 397 -22.00 10.65 16.21
N TYR A 398 -23.13 9.95 16.38
CA TYR A 398 -23.37 8.96 17.43
C TYR A 398 -24.21 7.80 16.86
N ARG A 399 -24.31 6.68 17.58
CA ARG A 399 -25.14 5.53 17.18
C ARG A 399 -26.11 5.18 18.29
N VAL A 400 -27.40 5.02 17.98
CA VAL A 400 -28.39 4.58 18.97
C VAL A 400 -28.51 3.05 18.94
N VAL A 401 -28.33 2.41 20.10
CA VAL A 401 -28.34 0.94 20.28
C VAL A 401 -29.44 0.48 21.23
N GLN A 402 -29.84 -0.80 21.13
CA GLN A 402 -30.88 -1.41 21.95
C GLN A 402 -30.37 -1.77 23.36
N GLU A 403 -31.23 -1.62 24.37
CA GLU A 403 -30.97 -2.14 25.74
C GLU A 403 -31.35 -3.63 25.73
N GLU A 404 -30.42 -4.54 25.99
CA GLU A 404 -30.73 -5.96 26.14
C GLU A 404 -31.62 -6.15 27.38
N SER A 405 -32.87 -6.53 27.17
CA SER A 405 -33.80 -6.81 28.25
C SER A 405 -33.43 -8.11 28.95
N ALA A 406 -33.11 -8.05 30.24
CA ALA A 406 -33.14 -9.22 31.11
C ALA A 406 -34.60 -9.71 31.19
N GLU A 407 -34.93 -10.83 30.56
CA GLU A 407 -36.23 -11.47 30.74
C GLU A 407 -36.33 -12.10 32.14
N GLU A 408 -37.36 -11.70 32.88
CA GLU A 408 -37.80 -12.38 34.09
C GLU A 408 -38.17 -13.83 33.78
N VAL A 409 -37.40 -14.78 34.32
CA VAL A 409 -37.76 -16.20 34.28
C VAL A 409 -38.60 -16.54 35.52
N SER A 410 -39.90 -16.76 35.29
CA SER A 410 -40.79 -17.38 36.26
C SER A 410 -40.36 -18.81 36.57
N VAL A 411 -40.04 -19.09 37.83
CA VAL A 411 -39.75 -20.44 38.33
C VAL A 411 -41.07 -21.13 38.69
N THR A 412 -41.47 -22.17 37.94
CA THR A 412 -42.49 -23.13 38.38
C THR A 412 -41.82 -24.45 38.78
N TYR A 413 -41.99 -24.83 40.04
CA TYR A 413 -41.73 -26.19 40.51
C TYR A 413 -42.94 -27.08 40.22
N SER A 414 -42.72 -28.24 39.60
CA SER A 414 -43.65 -29.35 39.67
C SER A 414 -42.89 -30.67 39.76
N ALA A 415 -43.13 -31.38 40.86
CA ALA A 415 -42.61 -32.70 41.15
C ALA A 415 -43.26 -33.79 40.27
N SER A 416 -42.52 -34.88 40.12
CA SER A 416 -42.79 -36.14 39.39
C SER A 416 -44.23 -36.69 39.46
N SER A 417 -44.77 -37.13 38.32
CA SER A 417 -45.19 -38.53 38.08
C SER A 417 -45.66 -38.80 36.65
N SER A 418 -45.54 -40.07 36.28
CA SER A 418 -45.84 -40.81 35.04
C SER A 418 -47.19 -40.56 34.34
N ALA A 419 -47.20 -40.57 32.99
CA ALA A 419 -47.91 -41.54 32.12
C ALA A 419 -48.07 -41.05 30.66
N SER A 420 -47.84 -41.99 29.73
CA SER A 420 -48.38 -42.16 28.36
C SER A 420 -49.35 -41.10 27.78
N THR A 421 -49.18 -40.67 26.51
CA THR A 421 -49.79 -41.26 25.29
C THR A 421 -49.78 -40.28 24.08
N LYS A 422 -49.44 -40.81 22.89
CA LYS A 422 -49.93 -40.49 21.52
C LYS A 422 -49.78 -39.08 20.89
N THR A 423 -48.84 -39.04 19.93
CA THR A 423 -49.04 -38.80 18.49
C THR A 423 -50.20 -37.91 18.01
N LYS A 424 -49.86 -36.83 17.27
CA LYS A 424 -50.48 -36.58 15.96
C LYS A 424 -49.59 -35.73 15.05
N THR A 425 -49.13 -36.39 14.00
CA THR A 425 -48.58 -35.85 12.75
C THR A 425 -49.67 -35.06 12.01
N SER A 426 -49.32 -33.91 11.43
CA SER A 426 -49.95 -33.44 10.20
C SER A 426 -48.90 -32.87 9.27
N THR A 427 -48.49 -33.72 8.34
CA THR A 427 -47.83 -33.38 7.09
C THR A 427 -48.80 -32.59 6.22
N THR A 428 -48.38 -31.49 5.63
CA THR A 428 -48.93 -31.06 4.33
C THR A 428 -47.78 -30.54 3.49
N THR A 429 -47.54 -31.28 2.43
CA THR A 429 -46.57 -31.06 1.37
C THR A 429 -47.26 -30.31 0.24
N SER A 430 -46.60 -29.29 -0.31
CA SER A 430 -46.59 -28.82 -1.72
C SER A 430 -46.39 -27.31 -1.70
N SER A 431 -45.73 -26.66 -2.65
CA SER A 431 -44.83 -27.04 -3.74
C SER A 431 -44.27 -25.72 -4.26
N SER A 432 -43.04 -25.78 -4.77
CA SER A 432 -42.27 -24.73 -5.42
C SER A 432 -43.07 -23.75 -6.31
N SER A 433 -42.74 -22.46 -6.21
CA SER A 433 -42.61 -21.64 -7.40
C SER A 433 -41.39 -20.70 -7.28
N THR A 434 -40.54 -20.83 -8.28
CA THR A 434 -39.28 -20.14 -8.49
C THR A 434 -39.54 -18.68 -8.84
N SER A 435 -38.96 -17.74 -8.09
CA SER A 435 -38.66 -16.41 -8.60
C SER A 435 -37.21 -16.07 -8.29
N LYS A 436 -36.42 -15.93 -9.37
CA LYS A 436 -35.07 -15.39 -9.34
C LYS A 436 -35.19 -13.92 -8.92
N SER A 437 -34.74 -13.60 -7.72
CA SER A 437 -34.43 -12.23 -7.33
C SER A 437 -32.91 -12.11 -7.31
N SER A 438 -32.39 -11.28 -8.20
CA SER A 438 -31.03 -10.76 -8.18
C SER A 438 -30.72 -10.20 -6.79
N SER A 439 -29.74 -10.78 -6.08
CA SER A 439 -29.21 -10.17 -4.87
C SER A 439 -28.36 -8.98 -5.27
N SER A 440 -28.93 -7.78 -5.21
CA SER A 440 -28.13 -6.57 -5.07
C SER A 440 -27.47 -6.63 -3.69
N THR A 441 -26.17 -6.92 -3.66
CA THR A 441 -25.35 -6.82 -2.45
C THR A 441 -25.32 -5.33 -2.09
N THR A 442 -26.14 -4.92 -1.13
CA THR A 442 -26.00 -3.62 -0.48
C THR A 442 -24.66 -3.60 0.25
N LYS A 443 -23.69 -2.88 -0.32
CA LYS A 443 -22.40 -2.55 0.31
C LYS A 443 -22.66 -1.99 1.73
N LYS A 444 -22.19 -2.70 2.75
CA LYS A 444 -22.15 -2.22 4.14
C LYS A 444 -20.94 -1.29 4.29
N GLY A 445 -21.05 -0.05 3.82
CA GLY A 445 -20.10 0.99 4.22
C GLY A 445 -20.41 1.44 5.64
N ASN A 446 -19.66 0.96 6.63
CA ASN A 446 -19.85 1.37 8.03
C ASN A 446 -18.49 1.40 8.74
N GLY A 447 -17.91 2.60 8.91
CA GLY A 447 -16.58 2.85 9.51
C GLY A 447 -16.48 2.57 11.01
N SER A 448 -16.76 1.34 11.42
CA SER A 448 -16.43 0.75 12.72
C SER A 448 -15.54 -0.45 12.49
N GLU A 449 -14.53 -0.65 13.35
CA GLU A 449 -13.65 -1.82 13.32
C GLU A 449 -14.49 -3.11 13.31
N GLU A 450 -14.33 -3.93 12.27
CA GLU A 450 -15.07 -5.19 12.12
C GLU A 450 -14.44 -6.31 12.97
N ASP A 451 -15.26 -7.21 13.50
CA ASP A 451 -14.79 -8.46 14.09
C ASP A 451 -14.53 -9.50 12.99
N ILE A 452 -13.48 -10.30 13.17
CA ILE A 452 -13.12 -11.38 12.26
C ILE A 452 -13.17 -12.73 12.98
N ARG A 453 -13.64 -13.78 12.31
CA ARG A 453 -13.77 -15.14 12.83
C ARG A 453 -12.81 -16.08 12.13
N ILE A 454 -11.83 -16.61 12.86
CA ILE A 454 -10.75 -17.46 12.33
C ILE A 454 -10.91 -18.89 12.82
N LYS A 455 -11.09 -19.87 11.91
CA LYS A 455 -11.00 -21.29 12.26
C LYS A 455 -9.54 -21.64 12.56
N LEU A 456 -9.30 -22.17 13.76
CA LEU A 456 -7.99 -22.63 14.19
C LEU A 456 -7.71 -24.06 13.70
N SER A 457 -6.44 -24.35 13.39
CA SER A 457 -5.94 -25.68 13.00
C SER A 457 -5.77 -26.60 14.21
N PHE A 458 -6.83 -26.71 15.02
CA PHE A 458 -6.94 -27.58 16.18
C PHE A 458 -7.90 -28.73 15.91
N ASP A 459 -7.44 -29.96 16.13
CA ASP A 459 -8.24 -31.17 16.03
C ASP A 459 -8.55 -31.75 17.41
N GLY A 460 -9.82 -32.06 17.66
CA GLY A 460 -10.25 -32.83 18.84
C GLY A 460 -11.18 -32.07 19.78
N ASN A 461 -11.13 -32.46 21.07
CA ASN A 461 -11.97 -31.89 22.12
C ASN A 461 -11.15 -30.83 22.88
N PRO A 462 -11.46 -29.53 22.78
CA PRO A 462 -10.63 -28.50 23.39
C PRO A 462 -10.78 -28.49 24.92
N GLU A 463 -9.65 -28.28 25.59
CA GLU A 463 -9.54 -27.90 27.00
C GLU A 463 -9.12 -26.43 27.07
N ILE A 464 -10.03 -25.56 27.51
CA ILE A 464 -9.88 -24.11 27.46
C ILE A 464 -9.71 -23.56 28.87
N SER A 465 -8.66 -22.77 29.08
CA SER A 465 -8.45 -21.98 30.29
C SER A 465 -8.21 -20.51 29.95
N ALA A 466 -8.10 -19.65 30.97
CA ALA A 466 -7.85 -18.24 30.78
C ALA A 466 -7.09 -17.61 31.96
N ASN A 467 -6.38 -16.51 31.68
CA ASN A 467 -5.69 -15.71 32.70
C ASN A 467 -6.62 -14.70 33.44
N GLY A 468 -7.90 -14.67 33.07
CA GLY A 468 -8.99 -13.85 33.61
C GLY A 468 -10.28 -14.66 33.72
N ASP A 469 -11.37 -14.01 34.15
CA ASP A 469 -12.70 -14.64 34.23
C ASP A 469 -13.40 -14.59 32.86
N VAL A 470 -14.10 -15.67 32.52
CA VAL A 470 -14.71 -15.88 31.21
C VAL A 470 -16.14 -16.40 31.37
N ASP A 471 -17.09 -15.72 30.77
CA ASP A 471 -18.48 -16.17 30.67
C ASP A 471 -18.61 -17.24 29.58
N VAL A 472 -19.31 -18.34 29.89
CA VAL A 472 -19.53 -19.43 28.95
C VAL A 472 -20.98 -19.46 28.50
N TYR A 473 -21.19 -19.41 27.19
CA TYR A 473 -22.50 -19.39 26.54
C TYR A 473 -22.73 -20.61 25.65
N SER A 474 -24.00 -20.95 25.44
CA SER A 474 -24.48 -21.87 24.41
C SER A 474 -25.45 -21.13 23.50
N GLY A 475 -24.99 -20.68 22.33
CA GLY A 475 -25.69 -19.64 21.57
C GLY A 475 -25.76 -18.36 22.39
N SER A 476 -26.96 -17.79 22.58
CA SER A 476 -27.18 -16.59 23.41
C SER A 476 -27.45 -16.89 24.89
N THR A 477 -27.48 -18.16 25.31
CA THR A 477 -27.81 -18.53 26.69
C THR A 477 -26.54 -18.70 27.50
N HIS A 478 -26.37 -17.91 28.57
CA HIS A 478 -25.31 -18.11 29.57
C HIS A 478 -25.50 -19.46 30.28
N ILE A 479 -24.42 -20.23 30.43
CA ILE A 479 -24.48 -21.58 31.03
C ILE A 479 -23.58 -21.73 32.26
N GLY A 480 -22.58 -20.87 32.44
CA GLY A 480 -21.73 -20.84 33.61
C GLY A 480 -20.47 -20.00 33.39
N ASP A 481 -19.66 -19.88 34.44
CA ASP A 481 -18.49 -19.01 34.46
C ASP A 481 -17.21 -19.85 34.61
N LEU A 482 -16.24 -19.61 33.73
CA LEU A 482 -14.90 -20.16 33.82
C LEU A 482 -14.03 -19.16 34.58
N LYS A 483 -13.72 -19.49 35.84
CA LYS A 483 -12.87 -18.64 36.69
C LYS A 483 -11.39 -18.74 36.32
N LYS A 484 -10.67 -17.63 36.48
CA LYS A 484 -9.23 -17.51 36.22
C LYS A 484 -8.41 -18.73 36.69
N GLY A 485 -7.60 -19.26 35.77
CA GLY A 485 -6.72 -20.42 36.03
C GLY A 485 -7.45 -21.75 36.24
N LYS A 486 -8.73 -21.83 35.88
CA LYS A 486 -9.47 -23.10 35.74
C LYS A 486 -9.65 -23.43 34.27
N SER A 487 -9.93 -24.71 34.00
CA SER A 487 -10.12 -25.23 32.65
C SER A 487 -11.53 -25.76 32.46
N ALA A 488 -12.01 -25.67 31.22
CA ALA A 488 -13.26 -26.25 30.76
C ALA A 488 -13.03 -27.13 29.54
N THR A 489 -13.69 -28.28 29.49
CA THR A 489 -13.59 -29.20 28.34
C THR A 489 -14.87 -29.19 27.53
N VAL A 490 -14.77 -29.18 26.21
CA VAL A 490 -15.91 -29.34 25.30
C VAL A 490 -15.73 -30.60 24.45
N ASN A 491 -16.73 -31.47 24.43
CA ASN A 491 -16.82 -32.57 23.47
C ASN A 491 -18.18 -32.59 22.79
N TYR A 492 -18.31 -33.36 21.71
CA TYR A 492 -19.58 -33.53 21.01
C TYR A 492 -19.98 -34.99 20.93
N SER A 493 -21.12 -35.32 21.54
CA SER A 493 -21.63 -36.70 21.56
C SER A 493 -23.16 -36.73 21.68
N GLY A 494 -23.78 -37.69 21.00
CA GLY A 494 -25.24 -37.83 21.00
C GLY A 494 -25.99 -36.61 20.46
N GLY A 495 -25.41 -35.92 19.46
CA GLY A 495 -26.00 -34.73 18.85
C GLY A 495 -26.00 -33.48 19.75
N LYS A 496 -25.17 -33.46 20.80
CA LYS A 496 -25.07 -32.35 21.75
C LYS A 496 -23.63 -32.07 22.13
N TYR A 497 -23.32 -30.80 22.39
CA TYR A 497 -22.11 -30.35 23.06
C TYR A 497 -22.19 -30.76 24.54
N LYS A 498 -21.16 -31.44 25.05
CA LYS A 498 -20.97 -31.71 26.47
C LYS A 498 -19.89 -30.77 26.96
N VAL A 499 -20.26 -29.88 27.86
CA VAL A 499 -19.37 -28.88 28.43
C VAL A 499 -19.16 -29.22 29.89
N LYS A 500 -17.90 -29.29 30.33
CA LYS A 500 -17.56 -29.45 31.74
C LYS A 500 -16.80 -28.21 32.18
N ILE A 501 -17.32 -27.51 33.19
CA ILE A 501 -16.70 -26.33 33.80
C ILE A 501 -16.50 -26.67 35.27
N GLY A 502 -15.24 -26.87 35.68
CA GLY A 502 -14.93 -27.43 37.00
C GLY A 502 -15.65 -28.77 37.24
N ASN A 503 -16.51 -28.83 38.26
CA ASN A 503 -17.28 -30.04 38.59
C ASN A 503 -18.67 -30.10 37.94
N THR A 504 -19.09 -29.04 37.25
CA THR A 504 -20.42 -28.94 36.66
C THR A 504 -20.38 -29.40 35.20
N SER A 505 -21.37 -30.18 34.78
CA SER A 505 -21.48 -30.66 33.40
C SER A 505 -22.80 -30.22 32.77
N TYR A 506 -22.73 -29.78 31.52
CA TYR A 506 -23.84 -29.27 30.73
C TYR A 506 -23.98 -30.09 29.44
N SER A 507 -25.20 -30.22 28.94
CA SER A 507 -25.46 -30.78 27.61
C SER A 507 -26.31 -29.83 26.79
N LYS A 508 -25.75 -29.31 25.71
CA LYS A 508 -26.30 -28.18 24.94
C LYS A 508 -26.36 -28.51 23.44
N SER A 509 -27.31 -27.91 22.73
CA SER A 509 -27.54 -28.17 21.30
C SER A 509 -26.94 -27.10 20.37
N LYS A 510 -26.47 -25.98 20.92
CA LYS A 510 -25.84 -24.88 20.18
C LYS A 510 -24.34 -24.82 20.47
N ALA A 511 -23.59 -24.15 19.59
CA ALA A 511 -22.16 -23.89 19.74
C ALA A 511 -21.85 -23.22 21.09
N ILE A 512 -20.65 -23.49 21.60
CA ILE A 512 -20.21 -23.04 22.93
C ILE A 512 -19.26 -21.86 22.74
N ARG A 513 -19.51 -20.74 23.41
CA ARG A 513 -18.69 -19.52 23.31
C ARG A 513 -18.08 -19.20 24.66
N PHE A 514 -16.78 -18.98 24.68
CA PHE A 514 -16.00 -18.52 25.83
C PHE A 514 -15.72 -17.04 25.63
N VAL A 515 -16.47 -16.20 26.34
CA VAL A 515 -16.48 -14.74 26.19
C VAL A 515 -15.79 -14.12 27.40
N PRO A 516 -14.62 -13.48 27.25
CA PRO A 516 -13.98 -12.81 28.37
C PRO A 516 -14.79 -11.68 28.96
N GLU A 517 -14.74 -11.52 30.29
CA GLU A 517 -15.32 -10.36 30.98
C GLU A 517 -14.50 -9.08 30.74
N ASP A 518 -13.19 -9.23 30.47
CA ASP A 518 -12.24 -8.13 30.25
C ASP A 518 -11.45 -8.37 28.95
N SER A 519 -11.26 -7.32 28.15
CA SER A 519 -10.56 -7.37 26.85
C SER A 519 -9.08 -7.77 26.92
N ASP A 520 -8.45 -7.63 28.08
CA ASP A 520 -7.06 -8.05 28.32
C ASP A 520 -6.94 -9.53 28.72
N THR A 521 -8.05 -10.23 28.85
CA THR A 521 -8.07 -11.67 29.13
C THR A 521 -7.59 -12.46 27.91
N ILE A 522 -6.64 -13.35 28.16
CA ILE A 522 -6.08 -14.27 27.17
C ILE A 522 -6.59 -15.67 27.49
N LEU A 523 -7.23 -16.29 26.51
CA LEU A 523 -7.63 -17.70 26.57
C LEU A 523 -6.51 -18.59 26.05
N GLU A 524 -6.45 -19.82 26.57
CA GLU A 524 -5.48 -20.83 26.18
C GLU A 524 -6.21 -22.14 25.86
N ILE A 525 -5.82 -22.79 24.77
CA ILE A 525 -6.22 -24.18 24.48
C ILE A 525 -5.10 -25.08 25.02
N GLU A 526 -5.27 -25.59 26.23
CA GLU A 526 -4.22 -26.25 27.01
C GLU A 526 -3.69 -27.52 26.32
N ASN A 527 -4.57 -28.21 25.60
CA ASN A 527 -4.25 -29.42 24.87
C ASN A 527 -3.93 -29.18 23.39
N TYR A 528 -3.55 -27.96 23.02
CA TYR A 528 -3.05 -27.63 21.69
C TYR A 528 -1.53 -27.40 21.73
N ASP A 529 -0.78 -28.32 21.12
CA ASP A 529 0.64 -28.11 20.82
C ASP A 529 0.77 -27.45 19.45
N ASN A 530 0.93 -26.13 19.45
CA ASN A 530 1.20 -25.31 18.28
C ASN A 530 2.61 -24.71 18.38
N SER A 531 3.59 -25.53 18.76
CA SER A 531 4.98 -25.10 18.84
C SER A 531 5.55 -24.87 17.43
N PRO A 532 6.21 -23.73 17.16
CA PRO A 532 6.85 -23.53 15.88
C PRO A 532 8.01 -24.53 15.71
N GLY A 533 8.18 -25.08 14.51
CA GLY A 533 9.19 -26.13 14.26
C GLY A 533 10.65 -25.74 14.54
N TRP A 534 10.95 -24.46 14.74
CA TRP A 534 12.27 -23.95 15.12
C TRP A 534 12.47 -23.77 16.63
N SER A 535 11.42 -23.88 17.45
CA SER A 535 11.51 -23.73 18.91
C SER A 535 10.39 -24.47 19.64
N ASN A 536 10.76 -25.56 20.31
CA ASN A 536 9.85 -26.34 21.18
C ASN A 536 9.61 -25.69 22.55
N SER A 537 10.27 -24.55 22.85
CA SER A 537 10.03 -23.77 24.09
C SER A 537 8.93 -22.73 23.94
N LEU A 538 8.39 -22.55 22.73
CA LEU A 538 7.28 -21.65 22.44
C LEU A 538 6.06 -22.50 22.08
N ASN A 539 4.87 -22.00 22.41
CA ASN A 539 3.61 -22.63 22.00
C ASN A 539 2.59 -21.54 21.65
N ASP A 540 2.09 -21.55 20.41
CA ASP A 540 1.11 -20.59 19.87
C ASP A 540 -0.33 -21.06 20.12
N ASN A 541 -0.66 -21.33 21.39
CA ASN A 541 -1.97 -21.86 21.83
C ASN A 541 -2.82 -20.85 22.61
N LYS A 542 -2.48 -19.55 22.53
CA LYS A 542 -3.10 -18.46 23.29
C LYS A 542 -3.76 -17.43 22.39
N TYR A 543 -4.93 -16.93 22.79
CA TYR A 543 -5.80 -16.11 21.94
C TYR A 543 -6.50 -14.99 22.71
N ARG A 544 -6.65 -13.83 22.06
CA ARG A 544 -7.53 -12.74 22.50
C ARG A 544 -8.97 -12.96 22.03
N GLY A 545 -9.90 -12.20 22.60
CA GLY A 545 -11.30 -12.20 22.16
C GLY A 545 -12.02 -13.48 22.58
N ILE A 546 -12.89 -13.98 21.72
CA ILE A 546 -13.78 -15.10 21.99
C ILE A 546 -13.19 -16.38 21.38
N LEU A 547 -13.27 -17.49 22.12
CA LEU A 547 -13.14 -18.83 21.53
C LEU A 547 -14.53 -19.46 21.42
N GLU A 548 -14.93 -19.80 20.20
CA GLU A 548 -16.15 -20.55 19.92
C GLU A 548 -15.82 -21.99 19.53
N VAL A 549 -16.43 -22.95 20.21
CA VAL A 549 -16.40 -24.37 19.84
C VAL A 549 -17.67 -24.67 19.06
N ASN A 550 -17.51 -24.94 17.76
CA ASN A 550 -18.60 -25.17 16.80
C ASN A 550 -18.37 -26.49 16.03
N ARG A 551 -19.19 -26.74 15.00
CA ARG A 551 -19.08 -27.91 14.13
C ARG A 551 -19.08 -27.54 12.66
N ASP A 552 -18.20 -28.19 11.93
CA ASP A 552 -18.21 -28.29 10.47
C ASP A 552 -17.84 -29.74 10.09
N GLY A 553 -18.82 -30.64 10.19
CA GLY A 553 -18.56 -32.08 10.25
C GLY A 553 -18.07 -32.48 11.64
N ASP A 554 -16.80 -32.24 11.93
CA ASP A 554 -16.18 -32.47 13.24
C ASP A 554 -16.22 -31.22 14.12
N LEU A 555 -15.74 -31.34 15.37
CA LEU A 555 -15.57 -30.16 16.23
C LEU A 555 -14.47 -29.28 15.65
N ILE A 556 -14.73 -27.97 15.64
CA ILE A 556 -13.77 -26.93 15.26
C ILE A 556 -13.73 -25.87 16.35
N VAL A 557 -12.60 -25.19 16.47
CA VAL A 557 -12.45 -24.00 17.32
C VAL A 557 -12.30 -22.78 16.43
N ILE A 558 -13.04 -21.73 16.74
CA ILE A 558 -13.07 -20.47 16.01
C ILE A 558 -12.66 -19.37 16.99
N ASN A 559 -11.65 -18.59 16.63
CA ASN A 559 -11.27 -17.39 17.35
C ASN A 559 -11.95 -16.16 16.73
N GLU A 560 -12.77 -15.46 17.51
CA GLU A 560 -13.49 -14.25 17.09
C GLU A 560 -12.97 -13.06 17.88
N LEU A 561 -12.52 -12.01 17.19
CA LEU A 561 -11.87 -10.86 17.80
C LEU A 561 -11.91 -9.63 16.87
N PRO A 562 -11.70 -8.41 17.40
CA PRO A 562 -11.57 -7.22 16.58
C PRO A 562 -10.43 -7.35 15.57
N LEU A 563 -10.62 -6.80 14.37
CA LEU A 563 -9.64 -6.90 13.30
C LEU A 563 -8.23 -6.44 13.71
N GLU A 564 -8.08 -5.35 14.48
CA GLU A 564 -6.74 -4.89 14.87
C GLU A 564 -6.08 -5.81 15.91
N ASP A 565 -6.85 -6.58 16.67
CA ASP A 565 -6.31 -7.63 17.56
C ASP A 565 -5.88 -8.86 16.74
N TYR A 566 -6.67 -9.26 15.74
CA TYR A 566 -6.27 -10.27 14.76
C TYR A 566 -4.94 -9.92 14.07
N MET A 567 -4.79 -8.66 13.65
CA MET A 567 -3.58 -8.20 12.97
C MET A 567 -2.32 -8.33 13.83
N LYS A 568 -2.42 -8.25 15.17
CA LYS A 568 -1.28 -8.46 16.07
C LYS A 568 -0.81 -9.91 16.13
N GLY A 569 -1.71 -10.85 15.84
CA GLY A 569 -1.42 -12.29 15.80
C GLY A 569 -0.94 -12.82 14.44
N ILE A 570 -0.82 -11.96 13.41
CA ILE A 570 -0.34 -12.35 12.08
C ILE A 570 1.14 -12.75 12.12
N GLY A 571 1.43 -13.96 11.65
CA GLY A 571 2.73 -14.62 11.61
C GLY A 571 3.45 -14.57 10.26
N GLU A 572 3.04 -13.67 9.36
CA GLU A 572 3.52 -13.59 7.96
C GLU A 572 4.85 -12.84 7.82
N VAL A 573 5.23 -12.07 8.85
CA VAL A 573 6.48 -11.30 8.90
C VAL A 573 7.13 -11.45 10.27
N SER A 574 8.47 -11.52 10.31
CA SER A 574 9.22 -11.63 11.56
C SER A 574 9.38 -10.26 12.23
N ASN A 575 9.47 -10.27 13.56
CA ASN A 575 9.75 -9.10 14.39
C ASN A 575 11.11 -8.43 14.10
N THR A 576 12.03 -9.14 13.44
CA THR A 576 13.39 -8.67 13.13
C THR A 576 13.55 -8.10 11.73
N GLU A 577 12.49 -8.11 10.93
CA GLU A 577 12.49 -7.56 9.57
C GLU A 577 12.43 -6.02 9.62
N GLU A 578 12.68 -5.40 8.48
CA GLU A 578 12.70 -3.95 8.31
C GLU A 578 11.32 -3.37 8.61
N TYR A 579 11.28 -2.27 9.36
CA TYR A 579 10.02 -1.75 9.91
C TYR A 579 9.01 -1.35 8.82
N GLU A 580 9.48 -0.76 7.72
CA GLU A 580 8.62 -0.38 6.59
C GLU A 580 8.12 -1.61 5.80
N LYS A 581 8.92 -2.68 5.69
CA LYS A 581 8.44 -3.98 5.19
C LYS A 581 7.36 -4.58 6.09
N ILE A 582 7.54 -4.54 7.41
CA ILE A 582 6.54 -5.03 8.37
C ILE A 582 5.21 -4.29 8.14
N LYS A 583 5.23 -2.95 8.04
CA LYS A 583 4.04 -2.16 7.74
C LYS A 583 3.39 -2.55 6.40
N ALA A 584 4.17 -2.73 5.35
CA ALA A 584 3.65 -3.10 4.02
C ALA A 584 2.92 -4.45 4.06
N ILE A 585 3.52 -5.47 4.67
CA ILE A 585 2.87 -6.77 4.86
C ILE A 585 1.60 -6.64 5.72
N ILE A 586 1.64 -5.85 6.79
CA ILE A 586 0.48 -5.67 7.68
C ILE A 586 -0.69 -4.99 6.97
N VAL A 587 -0.44 -3.95 6.16
CA VAL A 587 -1.49 -3.29 5.37
C VAL A 587 -2.04 -4.22 4.29
N ALA A 588 -1.18 -4.95 3.58
CA ALA A 588 -1.60 -5.96 2.61
C ALA A 588 -2.43 -7.06 3.28
N ALA A 589 -2.01 -7.54 4.45
CA ALA A 589 -2.69 -8.58 5.20
C ALA A 589 -4.06 -8.12 5.74
N ARG A 590 -4.16 -6.89 6.25
CA ARG A 590 -5.43 -6.29 6.69
C ARG A 590 -6.42 -6.16 5.52
N THR A 591 -5.93 -5.69 4.37
CA THR A 591 -6.75 -5.57 3.16
C THR A 591 -7.27 -6.93 2.72
N TYR A 592 -6.42 -7.95 2.73
CA TYR A 592 -6.82 -9.31 2.39
C TYR A 592 -7.94 -9.82 3.31
N ALA A 593 -7.81 -9.59 4.62
CA ALA A 593 -8.80 -10.02 5.60
C ALA A 593 -10.15 -9.33 5.34
N LEU A 594 -10.16 -8.00 5.23
CA LEU A 594 -11.37 -7.21 4.95
C LEU A 594 -12.01 -7.55 3.61
N TYR A 595 -11.22 -7.77 2.56
CA TYR A 595 -11.74 -8.18 1.26
C TYR A 595 -12.60 -9.45 1.36
N TYR A 596 -12.17 -10.41 2.18
CA TYR A 596 -12.89 -11.67 2.37
C TYR A 596 -14.00 -11.64 3.44
N ILE A 597 -14.17 -10.50 4.12
CA ILE A 597 -15.30 -10.23 5.01
C ILE A 597 -16.37 -9.44 4.25
N GLU A 598 -15.96 -8.42 3.50
CA GLU A 598 -16.87 -7.41 2.92
C GLU A 598 -17.25 -7.69 1.45
N GLU A 599 -16.28 -8.06 0.61
CA GLU A 599 -16.46 -8.09 -0.86
C GLU A 599 -16.67 -9.52 -1.41
N ASP A 600 -15.96 -10.50 -0.88
CA ASP A 600 -16.05 -11.92 -1.26
C ASP A 600 -16.14 -12.77 0.01
N GLN A 601 -16.79 -13.93 -0.03
CA GLN A 601 -16.78 -14.86 1.10
C GLN A 601 -15.90 -16.04 0.75
N LYS A 602 -14.74 -16.15 1.40
CA LYS A 602 -13.79 -17.24 1.10
C LYS A 602 -14.35 -18.61 1.41
N PHE A 603 -15.14 -18.71 2.49
CA PHE A 603 -15.76 -19.95 2.94
C PHE A 603 -17.30 -19.78 3.05
N PRO A 604 -18.02 -19.73 1.92
CA PRO A 604 -19.46 -19.47 1.94
C PRO A 604 -20.23 -20.51 2.77
N GLY A 605 -21.07 -20.03 3.68
CA GLY A 605 -21.91 -20.86 4.54
C GLY A 605 -21.18 -21.55 5.71
N LYS A 606 -19.89 -21.22 5.94
CA LYS A 606 -19.14 -21.67 7.12
C LYS A 606 -19.32 -20.68 8.29
N PRO A 607 -19.12 -21.13 9.54
CA PRO A 607 -19.28 -20.27 10.73
C PRO A 607 -18.06 -19.36 11.02
N TYR A 608 -17.14 -19.23 10.07
CA TYR A 608 -15.89 -18.49 10.17
C TYR A 608 -15.59 -17.83 8.82
N ASP A 609 -14.81 -16.76 8.85
CA ASP A 609 -14.48 -15.93 7.68
C ASP A 609 -13.19 -16.42 7.00
N LEU A 610 -12.18 -16.73 7.81
CA LEU A 610 -10.87 -17.26 7.38
C LEU A 610 -10.41 -18.42 8.27
N ASP A 611 -9.28 -19.04 7.92
CA ASP A 611 -8.55 -19.98 8.78
C ASP A 611 -7.09 -19.52 9.03
N ASP A 612 -6.40 -20.20 9.94
CA ASP A 612 -5.03 -19.86 10.37
C ASP A 612 -3.91 -20.53 9.54
N ASP A 613 -4.29 -21.34 8.54
CA ASP A 613 -3.36 -22.03 7.64
C ASP A 613 -2.94 -21.10 6.49
N PRO A 614 -1.63 -20.80 6.32
CA PRO A 614 -1.14 -19.97 5.22
C PRO A 614 -1.35 -20.58 3.83
N ASN A 615 -1.64 -21.88 3.70
CA ASN A 615 -1.93 -22.50 2.41
C ASN A 615 -3.33 -22.14 1.89
N THR A 616 -4.25 -21.83 2.80
CA THR A 616 -5.64 -21.51 2.49
C THR A 616 -5.94 -20.05 2.74
N SER A 617 -5.45 -19.45 3.83
CA SER A 617 -5.70 -18.06 4.20
C SER A 617 -4.40 -17.33 4.54
N GLN A 618 -4.20 -16.96 5.81
CA GLN A 618 -3.02 -16.24 6.30
C GLN A 618 -2.51 -16.95 7.54
N LYS A 619 -1.19 -16.91 7.75
CA LYS A 619 -0.60 -17.47 8.96
C LYS A 619 -1.03 -16.66 10.17
N TYR A 620 -1.94 -17.21 10.97
CA TYR A 620 -2.40 -16.61 12.22
C TYR A 620 -1.94 -17.46 13.41
N LEU A 621 -1.31 -16.82 14.39
CA LEU A 621 -0.68 -17.49 15.55
C LEU A 621 -1.20 -16.93 16.89
N GLY A 622 -2.22 -16.08 16.86
CA GLY A 622 -2.86 -15.53 18.05
C GLY A 622 -1.93 -14.70 18.93
N TYR A 623 -2.23 -14.69 20.24
CA TYR A 623 -1.54 -13.88 21.23
C TYR A 623 -0.07 -14.28 21.40
N GLY A 624 0.29 -15.54 21.13
CA GLY A 624 1.68 -15.99 21.18
C GLY A 624 2.59 -15.20 20.23
N MET A 625 2.10 -14.82 19.05
CA MET A 625 2.81 -13.97 18.09
C MET A 625 2.82 -12.50 18.51
N GLU A 626 1.69 -11.99 19.03
CA GLU A 626 1.58 -10.63 19.58
C GLU A 626 2.64 -10.39 20.66
N ASP A 627 2.72 -11.28 21.64
CA ASP A 627 3.57 -11.16 22.83
C ASP A 627 5.07 -11.10 22.46
N ARG A 628 5.50 -11.93 21.51
CA ARG A 628 6.91 -12.01 21.10
C ARG A 628 7.32 -11.04 19.99
N SER A 629 6.37 -10.32 19.38
CA SER A 629 6.62 -9.50 18.18
C SER A 629 6.25 -8.02 18.35
N PRO A 630 6.91 -7.28 19.26
CA PRO A 630 6.57 -5.90 19.55
C PRO A 630 6.70 -4.94 18.35
N GLN A 631 7.59 -5.19 17.38
CA GLN A 631 7.68 -4.38 16.15
C GLN A 631 6.48 -4.60 15.24
N VAL A 632 5.97 -5.83 15.16
CA VAL A 632 4.73 -6.13 14.41
C VAL A 632 3.56 -5.42 15.07
N VAL A 633 3.40 -5.53 16.39
CA VAL A 633 2.35 -4.81 17.14
C VAL A 633 2.46 -3.29 16.94
N LYS A 634 3.68 -2.76 16.93
CA LYS A 634 3.93 -1.34 16.66
C LYS A 634 3.52 -0.95 15.23
N ALA A 635 3.81 -1.79 14.24
CA ALA A 635 3.41 -1.55 12.85
C ALA A 635 1.88 -1.60 12.68
N VAL A 636 1.21 -2.60 13.27
CA VAL A 636 -0.26 -2.72 13.31
C VAL A 636 -0.89 -1.42 13.81
N LYS A 637 -0.41 -0.90 14.95
CA LYS A 637 -0.89 0.38 15.51
C LYS A 637 -0.59 1.58 14.63
N ALA A 638 0.58 1.62 13.98
CA ALA A 638 1.01 2.72 13.13
C ALA A 638 0.24 2.79 11.81
N THR A 639 -0.30 1.67 11.34
CA THR A 639 -1.10 1.56 10.11
C THR A 639 -2.54 1.16 10.43
N LYS A 640 -3.07 1.53 11.60
CA LYS A 640 -4.42 1.18 12.02
C LYS A 640 -5.41 1.68 10.96
N GLY A 641 -6.34 0.81 10.52
CA GLY A 641 -7.35 1.16 9.54
C GLY A 641 -6.86 1.38 8.10
N GLN A 642 -5.56 1.25 7.83
CA GLN A 642 -5.01 1.42 6.48
C GLN A 642 -5.17 0.18 5.62
N VAL A 643 -5.70 0.38 4.42
CA VAL A 643 -5.99 -0.68 3.44
C VAL A 643 -5.57 -0.27 2.03
N VAL A 644 -5.41 -1.26 1.15
CA VAL A 644 -5.12 -1.08 -0.28
C VAL A 644 -6.42 -1.09 -1.06
N THR A 645 -6.66 -0.05 -1.83
CA THR A 645 -7.82 0.09 -2.73
C THR A 645 -7.39 0.29 -4.17
N TYR A 646 -8.26 -0.05 -5.11
CA TYR A 646 -8.12 0.31 -6.53
C TYR A 646 -9.45 0.92 -6.99
N ASP A 647 -9.42 2.13 -7.55
CA ASP A 647 -10.62 2.92 -7.87
C ASP A 647 -11.60 3.04 -6.67
N GLY A 648 -11.05 3.16 -5.45
CA GLY A 648 -11.82 3.27 -4.21
C GLY A 648 -12.40 1.97 -3.65
N ASP A 649 -12.28 0.84 -4.34
CA ASP A 649 -12.77 -0.46 -3.88
C ASP A 649 -11.64 -1.30 -3.25
N LEU A 650 -11.96 -2.09 -2.21
CA LEU A 650 -11.03 -3.06 -1.63
C LEU A 650 -10.59 -4.10 -2.66
N VAL A 651 -9.30 -4.44 -2.68
CA VAL A 651 -8.75 -5.38 -3.65
C VAL A 651 -7.94 -6.51 -3.01
N LYS A 652 -7.83 -7.64 -3.72
CA LYS A 652 -6.97 -8.76 -3.30
C LYS A 652 -5.51 -8.35 -3.32
N THR A 653 -4.81 -8.58 -2.20
CA THR A 653 -3.41 -8.23 -1.95
C THR A 653 -2.55 -9.46 -1.67
N PRO A 654 -2.37 -10.39 -2.63
CA PRO A 654 -1.52 -11.55 -2.44
C PRO A 654 -0.06 -11.11 -2.19
N TYR A 655 0.62 -11.82 -1.32
CA TYR A 655 2.05 -11.63 -1.02
C TYR A 655 2.72 -12.99 -0.86
N PHE A 656 4.02 -13.06 -1.09
CA PHE A 656 4.77 -14.31 -1.07
C PHE A 656 6.20 -14.10 -0.58
N SER A 657 6.87 -15.20 -0.20
CA SER A 657 8.20 -15.13 0.42
C SER A 657 9.26 -14.51 -0.48
N GLN A 658 9.42 -15.02 -1.72
CA GLN A 658 10.59 -14.70 -2.52
C GLN A 658 10.33 -14.75 -4.03
N SER A 659 10.76 -13.74 -4.79
CA SER A 659 10.80 -13.77 -6.26
C SER A 659 12.11 -14.37 -6.77
N ASN A 660 12.32 -14.34 -8.09
CA ASN A 660 13.57 -14.76 -8.71
C ASN A 660 14.55 -13.60 -8.95
N GLY A 661 14.38 -12.46 -8.26
CA GLY A 661 15.26 -11.29 -8.37
C GLY A 661 15.15 -10.52 -9.67
N THR A 662 14.10 -10.76 -10.44
CA THR A 662 13.87 -10.05 -11.71
C THR A 662 12.48 -9.44 -11.79
N LYS A 663 11.43 -10.22 -11.52
CA LYS A 663 10.05 -9.78 -11.60
C LYS A 663 9.10 -10.65 -10.79
N THR A 664 7.95 -10.09 -10.46
CA THR A 664 6.77 -10.84 -10.00
C THR A 664 6.01 -11.43 -11.19
N LYS A 665 4.97 -12.23 -10.93
CA LYS A 665 4.06 -12.80 -11.92
C LYS A 665 2.72 -12.09 -11.83
N SER A 666 2.00 -12.00 -12.96
CA SER A 666 0.64 -11.48 -12.96
C SER A 666 -0.36 -12.52 -12.45
N ALA A 667 -1.42 -12.08 -11.76
CA ALA A 667 -2.50 -12.96 -11.30
C ALA A 667 -3.18 -13.70 -12.46
N LYS A 668 -3.32 -13.04 -13.63
CA LYS A 668 -3.84 -13.66 -14.85
C LYS A 668 -3.02 -14.88 -15.28
N SER A 669 -1.70 -14.80 -15.20
CA SER A 669 -0.81 -15.90 -15.62
C SER A 669 -0.82 -17.10 -14.67
N VAL A 670 -1.00 -16.85 -13.36
CA VAL A 670 -0.91 -17.88 -12.32
C VAL A 670 -2.27 -18.49 -12.01
N TRP A 671 -3.33 -17.68 -11.92
CA TRP A 671 -4.67 -18.09 -11.50
C TRP A 671 -5.78 -17.80 -12.51
N GLY A 672 -5.46 -17.18 -13.65
CA GLY A 672 -6.45 -16.86 -14.68
C GLY A 672 -7.37 -15.68 -14.33
N TRP A 673 -7.08 -14.93 -13.25
CA TRP A 673 -7.89 -13.77 -12.86
C TRP A 673 -7.75 -12.64 -13.89
N SER A 674 -8.88 -12.25 -14.50
CA SER A 674 -8.91 -11.27 -15.59
C SER A 674 -9.21 -9.83 -15.13
N ASN A 675 -9.81 -9.65 -13.95
CA ASN A 675 -10.19 -8.35 -13.40
C ASN A 675 -9.33 -7.96 -12.19
N THR A 676 -8.01 -7.89 -12.39
CA THR A 676 -7.03 -7.53 -11.35
C THR A 676 -5.94 -6.62 -11.96
N PRO A 677 -6.29 -5.38 -12.34
CA PRO A 677 -5.35 -4.45 -12.98
C PRO A 677 -4.14 -4.13 -12.09
N HIS A 678 -4.30 -4.23 -10.77
CA HIS A 678 -3.25 -4.04 -9.77
C HIS A 678 -2.32 -5.24 -9.59
N LEU A 679 -2.65 -6.43 -10.13
CA LEU A 679 -1.83 -7.64 -10.01
C LEU A 679 -1.16 -8.02 -11.33
N VAL A 680 -0.40 -7.07 -11.87
CA VAL A 680 0.47 -7.28 -13.04
C VAL A 680 1.88 -7.70 -12.61
N SER A 681 2.66 -8.18 -13.58
CA SER A 681 4.08 -8.48 -13.35
C SER A 681 4.85 -7.15 -13.27
N VAL A 682 5.57 -6.94 -12.16
CA VAL A 682 6.45 -5.78 -11.95
C VAL A 682 7.88 -6.25 -11.81
N SER A 683 8.86 -5.37 -12.10
CA SER A 683 10.27 -5.67 -11.84
C SER A 683 10.49 -5.85 -10.34
N ASP A 684 11.40 -6.74 -9.94
CA ASP A 684 11.72 -7.02 -8.55
C ASP A 684 13.23 -7.26 -8.38
N SER A 685 14.02 -6.27 -8.81
CA SER A 685 15.49 -6.30 -8.72
C SER A 685 16.02 -6.12 -7.30
N TYR A 686 15.16 -5.71 -6.36
CA TYR A 686 15.49 -5.58 -4.93
C TYR A 686 15.60 -6.93 -4.21
N CYS A 687 15.12 -8.01 -4.84
CA CYS A 687 15.24 -9.35 -4.28
C CYS A 687 16.55 -10.02 -4.73
N ASP A 688 17.48 -10.26 -3.81
CA ASP A 688 18.78 -10.91 -4.10
C ASP A 688 18.71 -12.43 -4.35
N ALA A 689 17.52 -12.96 -4.66
CA ALA A 689 17.32 -14.39 -4.89
C ALA A 689 17.28 -14.74 -6.38
N ASN A 690 17.56 -16.00 -6.71
CA ASN A 690 17.56 -16.50 -8.10
C ASN A 690 16.42 -17.48 -8.41
N SER A 691 15.49 -17.69 -7.47
CA SER A 691 14.36 -18.62 -7.63
C SER A 691 13.15 -18.22 -6.80
N PHE A 692 11.93 -18.49 -7.29
CA PHE A 692 10.71 -18.23 -6.55
C PHE A 692 10.55 -19.13 -5.31
N ALA A 693 10.10 -18.54 -4.20
CA ALA A 693 9.50 -19.23 -3.06
C ALA A 693 8.09 -18.65 -2.82
N GLY A 694 7.07 -19.45 -3.15
CA GLY A 694 5.66 -19.03 -3.16
C GLY A 694 5.11 -18.83 -4.57
N HIS A 695 3.85 -18.37 -4.67
CA HIS A 695 3.12 -18.29 -5.94
C HIS A 695 3.69 -17.23 -6.91
N GLY A 696 4.34 -16.19 -6.39
CA GLY A 696 5.02 -15.18 -7.20
C GLY A 696 4.19 -13.98 -7.60
N VAL A 697 2.99 -13.79 -7.05
CA VAL A 697 2.03 -12.73 -7.46
C VAL A 697 1.90 -11.70 -6.35
N GLY A 698 1.91 -10.42 -6.70
CA GLY A 698 1.81 -9.31 -5.74
C GLY A 698 3.12 -9.04 -5.02
N LEU A 699 3.08 -8.78 -3.71
CA LEU A 699 4.22 -8.31 -2.93
C LEU A 699 5.23 -9.43 -2.65
N SER A 700 6.50 -9.20 -3.02
CA SER A 700 7.60 -10.12 -2.70
C SER A 700 8.26 -9.77 -1.38
N GLY A 701 8.31 -10.71 -0.44
CA GLY A 701 8.89 -10.49 0.89
C GLY A 701 10.39 -10.17 0.86
N CYS A 702 11.16 -10.79 -0.03
CA CYS A 702 12.58 -10.45 -0.21
C CYS A 702 12.77 -9.06 -0.81
N GLY A 703 12.04 -8.71 -1.87
CA GLY A 703 12.22 -7.41 -2.51
C GLY A 703 11.64 -6.25 -1.70
N ALA A 704 10.55 -6.48 -0.95
CA ALA A 704 10.07 -5.52 0.05
C ALA A 704 11.11 -5.25 1.14
N ARG A 705 11.97 -6.24 1.48
CA ARG A 705 13.11 -6.03 2.37
C ARG A 705 14.15 -5.15 1.70
N GLY A 706 14.58 -5.48 0.48
CA GLY A 706 15.56 -4.69 -0.26
C GLY A 706 15.13 -3.23 -0.46
N MET A 707 13.86 -2.98 -0.80
CA MET A 707 13.28 -1.64 -0.87
C MET A 707 13.34 -0.91 0.48
N ALA A 708 12.94 -1.57 1.57
CA ALA A 708 13.00 -0.97 2.90
C ALA A 708 14.45 -0.68 3.35
N GLU A 709 15.42 -1.53 2.99
CA GLU A 709 16.85 -1.31 3.23
C GLU A 709 17.40 -0.12 2.41
N ASP A 710 16.89 0.08 1.19
CA ASP A 710 17.19 1.22 0.32
C ASP A 710 16.50 2.53 0.76
N GLY A 711 15.63 2.43 1.78
CA GLY A 711 14.98 3.56 2.44
C GLY A 711 13.61 3.94 1.89
N ASP A 712 13.01 3.07 1.06
CA ASP A 712 11.62 3.19 0.66
C ASP A 712 10.68 2.96 1.85
N ASP A 713 9.59 3.73 1.92
CA ASP A 713 8.55 3.50 2.92
C ASP A 713 7.54 2.43 2.49
N TYR A 714 6.66 2.03 3.42
CA TYR A 714 5.67 0.99 3.15
C TYR A 714 4.67 1.35 2.04
N LEU A 715 4.40 2.64 1.79
CA LEU A 715 3.52 3.09 0.71
C LEU A 715 4.21 2.92 -0.64
N GLU A 716 5.50 3.23 -0.72
CA GLU A 716 6.34 2.99 -1.88
C GLU A 716 6.43 1.50 -2.21
N ILE A 717 6.65 0.65 -1.20
CA ILE A 717 6.66 -0.82 -1.34
C ILE A 717 5.31 -1.33 -1.86
N LEU A 718 4.19 -0.93 -1.26
CA LEU A 718 2.86 -1.37 -1.68
C LEU A 718 2.54 -0.94 -3.13
N ASN A 719 2.83 0.32 -3.47
CA ASN A 719 2.59 0.84 -4.83
C ASN A 719 3.48 0.19 -5.89
N HIS A 720 4.68 -0.25 -5.51
CA HIS A 720 5.57 -0.97 -6.41
C HIS A 720 4.98 -2.33 -6.79
N TYR A 721 4.48 -3.09 -5.81
CA TYR A 721 3.99 -4.45 -6.04
C TYR A 721 2.53 -4.57 -6.44
N TYR A 722 1.71 -3.56 -6.14
CA TYR A 722 0.31 -3.49 -6.50
C TYR A 722 0.08 -2.24 -7.35
N THR A 723 -0.05 -2.42 -8.67
CA THR A 723 -0.04 -1.30 -9.61
C THR A 723 -1.31 -0.45 -9.56
N GLY A 724 -1.16 0.87 -9.48
CA GLY A 724 -2.29 1.80 -9.54
C GLY A 724 -3.21 1.74 -8.32
N ILE A 725 -2.72 1.21 -7.20
CA ILE A 725 -3.46 1.22 -5.94
C ILE A 725 -3.37 2.57 -5.25
N GLU A 726 -4.30 2.78 -4.32
CA GLU A 726 -4.23 3.80 -3.29
C GLU A 726 -4.17 3.12 -1.92
N VAL A 727 -3.55 3.76 -0.95
CA VAL A 727 -3.64 3.34 0.46
C VAL A 727 -4.55 4.32 1.16
N THR A 728 -5.66 3.84 1.69
CA THR A 728 -6.72 4.66 2.28
C THR A 728 -6.94 4.30 3.75
N ASP A 729 -7.33 5.30 4.54
CA ASP A 729 -7.71 5.11 5.95
C ASP A 729 -9.22 4.83 6.03
N LEU A 730 -9.63 3.68 6.55
CA LEU A 730 -11.05 3.33 6.74
C LEU A 730 -11.68 3.94 8.01
N TYR A 731 -10.89 4.15 9.07
CA TYR A 731 -11.36 4.65 10.37
C TYR A 731 -10.27 5.31 11.23
#